data_AF-A0A9W4UPL3-F1
#
_entry.id   AF-A0A9W4UPL3-F1
#
_cell.length_a   1.000
_cell.length_b   1.000
_cell.length_c   1.000
_cell.angle_alpha   90.00
_cell.angle_beta   90.00
_cell.angle_gamma   90.00
#
_symmetry.space_group_name_H-M   'P 1'
#
loop_
_entity.id
_entity.type
_entity.pdbx_description
1 polymer ?
#
loop_
_entity_poly.entity_id
_entity_poly.type
_entity_poly.pdbx_seq_one_letter_code
_entity_poly.pdbx_strand_id
1 'polypeptide(L)'
;MRVSDTFSSKHPARANGVDPIQTTIVDLFDYWAHKTPDRTAAEWEGKRLTYSELRTASLHVSQALLNAGVAHRDQVPLLTRMSLEMLPAIIGILRVGACYAPIDVAVWGVSRIEYALDALSSSVAVATTWCPEVQLPIVTVNFQRSWFHASLKENETLEKQLSDRRSALQNNDLVWIFFTSGTTGKPKGVMIPHSAAYAYSLVQYMDQNTEDVEFRNLLAFSVSFDGCASVMWATITQGRTLVMASASSFPDVSVTCDALMLTPSMLEILDPLGPYERVRYIFLGAEDPSREVVRQWITPARKVFTTYGPSETTCIITLGRIDPDTEISLGELLPGFKVVLVDENMEESDRGEMMIAGPGVGLGYLNNTELTNRKFIQWKGDRFYRTGDLARKNTSGQFVWAGRADSLVKNRGFLINLETEVEATMLSFPSVQKAVALKWRDRLIGYVQPTTVDTTALRDFMKTRVDPFVIPDDIIKRDKFPLNVNGKIDKVALEAQREEKWQSEQAHSESVLAAGSNMNGVEPRSNGVENSHILNALRGTFSKCLHVGQAQLNEESSFTSLGGNSFSAIRASQSLKRFGYEVSPVQILRLDTIGELERIVREAPSSEPRLETNVLSTNDSERIPATPVQVVHLRRSIETPEAAALIGTARWIADARKTPTPSELHKAFIKALSAHDVFSTRFHLEDMTFSRLDRLNFDWREVSVRDSEFEEACIAAEQQTRRDMYPLSTSDIEVPFYRVTCISVPDRKALAYVTGIHHVLVDVIAQTVLARDIDLALAGESIPQGPSMKEFARYMNQYKQRKLEDAIRMVESMVQPLATTAVLQLPQPNESQGTREVGGEQNSSDQGFDSTYLRLNAPDVIIRKADLDAAAARLRCTPSTLVYAAWSLFLRSISTPDCQDAVGFRISLSGRTVSWDKVDSVVGCLTDSGPFATRVPKDHTDLTIYDWIAQVHKSTLNLFELDGLYQALPKSLLSDPHTNTTNVLCFLNMDPPSTPHWSYAETQKHVYHISWYAFQDGDNVATQFEIQRQRVDADWAVSIASVPTRLLQRLVNADEGCLLADFFN
;
A
#
# COMPACT_ATOMS: atom_id res chain seq x y z
N MET A 1 29.84 -25.82 6.99
CA MET A 1 31.08 -25.12 7.36
C MET A 1 30.63 -23.70 7.67
N ARG A 2 30.80 -23.22 8.90
CA ARG A 2 30.35 -21.86 9.25
C ARG A 2 31.20 -20.85 8.48
N VAL A 3 30.60 -19.79 7.95
CA VAL A 3 31.34 -18.68 7.30
C VAL A 3 32.36 -18.03 8.26
N SER A 4 32.18 -18.22 9.58
CA SER A 4 33.16 -17.81 10.60
C SER A 4 34.49 -18.54 10.53
N ASP A 5 34.54 -19.75 10.00
CA ASP A 5 35.72 -20.63 10.04
C ASP A 5 36.62 -20.46 8.80
N THR A 6 36.19 -19.65 7.82
CA THR A 6 36.88 -19.44 6.53
C THR A 6 37.84 -18.25 6.49
N PHE A 7 38.07 -17.53 7.60
CA PHE A 7 39.21 -16.60 7.66
C PHE A 7 40.51 -17.38 7.84
N SER A 8 41.04 -17.84 6.71
CA SER A 8 42.40 -18.35 6.63
C SER A 8 43.39 -17.33 7.18
N SER A 9 44.27 -17.78 8.08
CA SER A 9 45.45 -17.07 8.58
C SER A 9 46.45 -16.68 7.47
N LYS A 10 46.17 -17.03 6.20
CA LYS A 10 47.05 -16.83 5.04
C LYS A 10 46.73 -15.60 4.19
N HIS A 11 45.81 -14.71 4.58
CA HIS A 11 45.56 -13.48 3.83
C HIS A 11 46.81 -12.55 3.88
N PRO A 12 47.29 -11.99 2.75
CA PRO A 12 48.55 -11.24 2.69
C PRO A 12 48.61 -10.05 3.65
N ALA A 13 47.47 -9.42 3.96
CA ALA A 13 47.37 -8.36 4.96
C ALA A 13 47.72 -8.83 6.39
N ARG A 14 47.38 -10.07 6.78
CA ARG A 14 47.78 -10.65 8.08
C ARG A 14 49.19 -11.22 8.07
N ALA A 15 49.68 -11.71 6.93
CA ALA A 15 51.03 -12.26 6.80
C ALA A 15 52.14 -11.19 6.98
N ASN A 16 51.83 -9.92 6.72
CA ASN A 16 52.78 -8.81 6.82
C ASN A 16 52.62 -7.94 8.09
N GLY A 17 51.76 -8.31 9.04
CA GLY A 17 51.60 -7.57 10.30
C GLY A 17 51.07 -6.12 10.16
N VAL A 18 50.44 -5.80 9.02
CA VAL A 18 49.88 -4.47 8.75
C VAL A 18 48.47 -4.40 9.34
N ASP A 19 48.17 -3.31 10.04
CA ASP A 19 46.84 -3.03 10.55
C ASP A 19 45.83 -3.04 9.37
N PRO A 20 44.75 -3.84 9.42
CA PRO A 20 43.67 -3.84 8.42
C PRO A 20 43.15 -2.44 8.05
N ILE A 21 43.38 -1.44 8.91
CA ILE A 21 42.98 -0.04 8.76
C ILE A 21 43.82 0.74 7.72
N GLN A 22 44.98 0.24 7.27
CA GLN A 22 45.89 0.98 6.35
C GLN A 22 46.04 0.37 4.94
N THR A 23 45.37 -0.74 4.62
CA THR A 23 45.51 -1.41 3.31
C THR A 23 44.33 -1.10 2.40
N THR A 24 44.59 -0.65 1.16
CA THR A 24 43.55 -0.41 0.16
C THR A 24 43.36 -1.61 -0.77
N ILE A 25 42.23 -1.66 -1.49
CA ILE A 25 42.00 -2.66 -2.55
C ILE A 25 43.04 -2.57 -3.70
N VAL A 26 43.64 -1.39 -3.90
CA VAL A 26 44.73 -1.20 -4.87
C VAL A 26 46.01 -1.88 -4.37
N ASP A 27 46.29 -1.83 -3.07
CA ASP A 27 47.46 -2.51 -2.50
C ASP A 27 47.32 -4.04 -2.58
N LEU A 28 46.10 -4.56 -2.43
CA LEU A 28 45.81 -5.99 -2.67
C LEU A 28 46.01 -6.37 -4.14
N PHE A 29 45.58 -5.53 -5.07
CA PHE A 29 45.88 -5.72 -6.49
C PHE A 29 47.38 -5.67 -6.76
N ASP A 30 48.10 -4.69 -6.22
CA ASP A 30 49.55 -4.55 -6.39
C ASP A 30 50.30 -5.76 -5.84
N TYR A 31 49.89 -6.32 -4.71
CA TYR A 31 50.46 -7.57 -4.18
C TYR A 31 50.43 -8.69 -5.23
N TRP A 32 49.29 -8.90 -5.88
CA TRP A 32 49.17 -9.92 -6.93
C TRP A 32 49.89 -9.53 -8.22
N ALA A 33 49.94 -8.24 -8.55
CA ALA A 33 50.69 -7.77 -9.71
C ALA A 33 52.20 -8.06 -9.60
N HIS A 34 52.75 -8.02 -8.39
CA HIS A 34 54.14 -8.42 -8.13
C HIS A 34 54.31 -9.95 -8.03
N LYS A 35 53.33 -10.64 -7.44
CA LYS A 35 53.41 -12.09 -7.20
C LYS A 35 53.22 -12.92 -8.48
N THR A 36 52.35 -12.49 -9.39
CA THR A 36 51.99 -13.21 -10.62
C THR A 36 51.95 -12.28 -11.84
N PRO A 37 53.07 -11.62 -12.20
CA PRO A 37 53.09 -10.55 -13.20
C PRO A 37 52.63 -10.99 -14.60
N ASP A 38 53.02 -12.19 -15.03
CA ASP A 38 52.74 -12.71 -16.38
C ASP A 38 51.36 -13.37 -16.51
N ARG A 39 50.63 -13.51 -15.40
CA ARG A 39 49.30 -14.13 -15.40
C ARG A 39 48.27 -13.17 -15.98
N THR A 40 47.28 -13.72 -16.68
CA THR A 40 46.14 -12.95 -17.20
C THR A 40 45.25 -12.44 -16.06
N ALA A 41 45.17 -11.12 -15.93
CA ALA A 41 44.28 -10.43 -15.01
C ALA A 41 42.87 -10.29 -15.58
N ALA A 42 42.74 -9.94 -16.87
CA ALA A 42 41.44 -9.75 -17.51
C ALA A 42 41.42 -10.13 -18.99
N GLU A 43 40.27 -10.55 -19.48
CA GLU A 43 40.00 -10.93 -20.87
C GLU A 43 38.69 -10.29 -21.38
N TRP A 44 38.71 -9.81 -22.62
CA TRP A 44 37.56 -9.19 -23.29
C TRP A 44 37.73 -9.31 -24.82
N GLU A 45 36.73 -9.81 -25.54
CA GLU A 45 36.72 -9.90 -27.02
C GLU A 45 38.02 -10.49 -27.62
N GLY A 46 38.54 -11.57 -27.02
CA GLY A 46 39.76 -12.24 -27.47
C GLY A 46 41.08 -11.51 -27.16
N LYS A 47 41.01 -10.33 -26.53
CA LYS A 47 42.16 -9.62 -25.98
C LYS A 47 42.36 -9.98 -24.51
N ARG A 48 43.60 -9.89 -24.04
CA ARG A 48 43.96 -10.15 -22.64
C ARG A 48 44.91 -9.07 -22.11
N LEU A 49 44.85 -8.86 -20.80
CA LEU A 49 45.80 -8.06 -20.03
C LEU A 49 46.43 -8.96 -18.97
N THR A 50 47.76 -8.97 -18.89
CA THR A 50 48.44 -9.53 -17.72
C THR A 50 48.35 -8.58 -16.53
N TYR A 51 48.65 -9.11 -15.35
CA TYR A 51 48.75 -8.33 -14.12
C TYR A 51 49.79 -7.22 -14.21
N SER A 52 50.97 -7.49 -14.81
CA SER A 52 52.03 -6.49 -15.01
C SER A 52 51.62 -5.42 -16.03
N GLU A 53 50.95 -5.81 -17.11
CA GLU A 53 50.41 -4.91 -18.13
C GLU A 53 49.34 -3.98 -17.53
N LEU A 54 48.39 -4.53 -16.76
CA LEU A 54 47.34 -3.77 -16.09
C LEU A 54 47.93 -2.77 -15.07
N ARG A 55 48.93 -3.21 -14.28
CA ARG A 55 49.63 -2.31 -13.35
C ARG A 55 50.29 -1.16 -14.10
N THR A 56 51.06 -1.46 -15.14
CA THR A 56 51.79 -0.46 -15.94
C THR A 56 50.84 0.55 -16.57
N ALA A 57 49.75 0.06 -17.19
CA ALA A 57 48.71 0.92 -17.75
C ALA A 57 48.07 1.83 -16.69
N SER A 58 47.78 1.31 -15.50
CA SER A 58 47.20 2.11 -14.41
C SER A 58 48.14 3.23 -13.91
N LEU A 59 49.46 3.02 -13.93
CA LEU A 59 50.44 4.05 -13.57
C LEU A 59 50.49 5.19 -14.58
N HIS A 60 50.38 4.88 -15.88
CA HIS A 60 50.28 5.91 -16.91
C HIS A 60 49.00 6.75 -16.76
N VAL A 61 47.87 6.11 -16.45
CA VAL A 61 46.63 6.82 -16.14
C VAL A 61 46.84 7.73 -14.93
N SER A 62 47.43 7.24 -13.84
CA SER A 62 47.69 8.05 -12.65
C SER A 62 48.57 9.28 -12.94
N GLN A 63 49.62 9.13 -13.74
CA GLN A 63 50.46 10.27 -14.15
C GLN A 63 49.66 11.30 -14.96
N ALA A 64 48.82 10.85 -15.89
CA ALA A 64 47.97 11.72 -16.69
C ALA A 64 46.96 12.48 -15.81
N LEU A 65 46.37 11.82 -14.81
CA LEU A 65 45.46 12.44 -13.85
C LEU A 65 46.15 13.49 -12.98
N LEU A 66 47.35 13.21 -12.49
CA LEU A 66 48.15 14.20 -11.74
C LEU A 66 48.49 15.42 -12.62
N ASN A 67 48.86 15.20 -13.88
CA ASN A 67 49.14 16.27 -14.83
C ASN A 67 47.89 17.09 -15.19
N ALA A 68 46.72 16.46 -15.19
CA ALA A 68 45.42 17.10 -15.37
C ALA A 68 44.90 17.82 -14.11
N GLY A 69 45.64 17.75 -13.00
CA GLY A 69 45.33 18.47 -11.77
C GLY A 69 44.40 17.73 -10.79
N VAL A 70 44.20 16.42 -10.94
CA VAL A 70 43.39 15.64 -10.00
C VAL A 70 43.99 15.69 -8.59
N ALA A 71 43.22 16.22 -7.66
CA ALA A 71 43.58 16.31 -6.26
C ALA A 71 43.18 15.04 -5.49
N HIS A 72 43.74 14.91 -4.29
CA HIS A 72 43.37 13.86 -3.35
C HIS A 72 41.90 14.04 -2.92
N ARG A 73 41.11 12.96 -2.93
CA ARG A 73 39.65 12.91 -2.64
C ARG A 73 38.73 13.52 -3.70
N ASP A 74 39.24 13.83 -4.89
CA ASP A 74 38.38 14.26 -5.99
C ASP A 74 37.38 13.16 -6.37
N GLN A 75 36.19 13.59 -6.79
CA GLN A 75 35.18 12.71 -7.35
C GLN A 75 35.32 12.75 -8.87
N VAL A 76 35.81 11.66 -9.46
CA VAL A 76 36.17 11.61 -10.88
C VAL A 76 35.11 10.79 -11.65
N PRO A 77 34.29 11.43 -12.50
CA PRO A 77 33.40 10.72 -13.40
C PRO A 77 34.21 9.86 -14.38
N LEU A 78 33.81 8.59 -14.51
CA LEU A 78 34.39 7.65 -15.46
C LEU A 78 33.36 7.31 -16.54
N LEU A 79 33.48 7.96 -17.70
CA LEU A 79 32.65 7.75 -18.88
C LEU A 79 33.16 6.50 -19.61
N THR A 80 32.44 5.40 -19.48
CA THR A 80 32.94 4.10 -19.92
C THR A 80 31.83 3.19 -20.42
N ARG A 81 32.25 2.13 -21.10
CA ARG A 81 31.47 0.92 -21.37
C ARG A 81 32.30 -0.29 -20.94
N MET A 82 31.73 -1.49 -21.02
CA MET A 82 32.49 -2.72 -20.82
C MET A 82 33.67 -2.77 -21.80
N SER A 83 34.90 -2.78 -21.28
CA SER A 83 36.14 -2.66 -22.06
C SER A 83 37.36 -2.99 -21.18
N LEU A 84 38.51 -3.36 -21.75
CA LEU A 84 39.73 -3.57 -20.94
C LEU A 84 40.27 -2.26 -20.39
N GLU A 85 40.03 -1.16 -21.09
CA GLU A 85 40.44 0.21 -20.79
C GLU A 85 39.86 0.72 -19.47
N MET A 86 38.68 0.21 -19.06
CA MET A 86 38.07 0.61 -17.79
C MET A 86 38.91 0.22 -16.58
N LEU A 87 39.63 -0.91 -16.66
CA LEU A 87 40.41 -1.42 -15.53
C LEU A 87 41.59 -0.51 -15.15
N PRO A 88 42.50 -0.13 -16.08
CA PRO A 88 43.56 0.82 -15.75
C PRO A 88 42.99 2.22 -15.45
N ALA A 89 41.85 2.61 -16.02
CA ALA A 89 41.16 3.86 -15.66
C ALA A 89 40.76 3.87 -14.18
N ILE A 90 40.02 2.86 -13.73
CA ILE A 90 39.56 2.73 -12.33
C ILE A 90 40.75 2.67 -11.37
N ILE A 91 41.72 1.78 -11.63
CA ILE A 91 42.88 1.62 -10.75
C ILE A 91 43.71 2.92 -10.74
N GLY A 92 43.85 3.59 -11.89
CA GLY A 92 44.59 4.85 -12.01
C GLY A 92 43.98 5.99 -11.20
N ILE A 93 42.65 6.12 -11.18
CA ILE A 93 41.90 7.08 -10.34
C ILE A 93 42.13 6.78 -8.86
N LEU A 94 41.97 5.52 -8.45
CA LEU A 94 42.16 5.13 -7.05
C LEU A 94 43.60 5.34 -6.57
N ARG A 95 44.59 5.12 -7.45
CA ARG A 95 46.01 5.32 -7.16
C ARG A 95 46.36 6.77 -6.82
N VAL A 96 45.67 7.76 -7.40
CA VAL A 96 45.89 9.18 -7.08
C VAL A 96 45.16 9.63 -5.80
N GLY A 97 44.43 8.71 -5.16
CA GLY A 97 43.64 8.95 -3.94
C GLY A 97 42.28 9.61 -4.21
N ALA A 98 41.76 9.49 -5.43
CA ALA A 98 40.44 9.98 -5.84
C ALA A 98 39.42 8.83 -5.87
N CYS A 99 38.13 9.15 -5.83
CA CYS A 99 37.06 8.16 -5.99
C CYS A 99 36.52 8.18 -7.42
N TYR A 100 36.17 7.01 -7.97
CA TYR A 100 35.58 6.95 -9.31
C TYR A 100 34.04 6.84 -9.24
N ALA A 101 33.37 7.46 -10.20
CA ALA A 101 31.93 7.34 -10.40
C ALA A 101 31.65 6.83 -11.83
N PRO A 102 31.35 5.54 -12.03
CA PRO A 102 31.20 4.99 -13.37
C PRO A 102 29.87 5.39 -14.01
N ILE A 103 29.95 5.96 -15.20
CA ILE A 103 28.84 6.39 -16.05
C ILE A 103 28.85 5.54 -17.32
N ASP A 104 27.84 4.68 -17.47
CA ASP A 104 27.69 3.77 -18.60
C ASP A 104 27.13 4.49 -19.83
N VAL A 105 28.03 5.03 -20.65
CA VAL A 105 27.66 5.80 -21.86
C VAL A 105 27.06 4.93 -22.96
N ALA A 106 27.14 3.59 -22.85
CA ALA A 106 26.52 2.70 -23.82
C ALA A 106 25.03 2.49 -23.57
N VAL A 107 24.56 2.72 -22.34
CA VAL A 107 23.19 2.37 -21.92
C VAL A 107 22.43 3.55 -21.31
N TRP A 108 23.12 4.53 -20.71
CA TRP A 108 22.45 5.67 -20.10
C TRP A 108 22.01 6.71 -21.14
N GLY A 109 20.81 7.24 -20.97
CA GLY A 109 20.35 8.41 -21.73
C GLY A 109 21.06 9.69 -21.30
N VAL A 110 21.12 10.66 -22.21
CA VAL A 110 21.82 11.96 -22.03
C VAL A 110 21.45 12.65 -20.72
N SER A 111 20.16 12.78 -20.42
CA SER A 111 19.68 13.46 -19.20
C SER A 111 20.17 12.80 -17.90
N ARG A 112 20.37 11.48 -17.91
CA ARG A 112 20.92 10.74 -16.76
C ARG A 112 22.42 10.99 -16.60
N ILE A 113 23.14 11.08 -17.72
CA ILE A 113 24.57 11.38 -17.75
C ILE A 113 24.81 12.80 -17.23
N GLU A 114 24.10 13.80 -17.77
CA GLU A 114 24.17 15.20 -17.34
C GLU A 114 23.90 15.33 -15.84
N TYR A 115 22.83 14.69 -15.36
CA TYR A 115 22.49 14.70 -13.94
C TYR A 115 23.62 14.15 -13.04
N ALA A 116 24.25 13.05 -13.44
CA ALA A 116 25.35 12.45 -12.68
C ALA A 116 26.58 13.35 -12.68
N LEU A 117 26.90 13.98 -13.82
CA LEU A 117 28.02 14.92 -13.94
C LEU A 117 27.81 16.17 -13.07
N ASP A 118 26.62 16.76 -13.11
CA ASP A 118 26.25 17.91 -12.28
C ASP A 118 26.39 17.58 -10.79
N ALA A 119 25.93 16.40 -10.38
CA ALA A 119 25.99 15.96 -8.99
C ALA A 119 27.42 15.79 -8.46
N LEU A 120 28.36 15.32 -9.30
CA LEU A 120 29.75 15.07 -8.91
C LEU A 120 30.58 16.37 -8.79
N SER A 121 30.15 17.46 -9.43
CA SER A 121 30.84 18.76 -9.41
C SER A 121 32.35 18.66 -9.71
N SER A 122 32.71 17.81 -10.67
CA SER A 122 34.10 17.48 -10.97
C SER A 122 34.76 18.47 -11.93
N SER A 123 36.08 18.69 -11.78
CA SER A 123 36.89 19.53 -12.65
C SER A 123 37.47 18.78 -13.86
N VAL A 124 37.50 17.45 -13.81
CA VAL A 124 38.04 16.60 -14.89
C VAL A 124 37.31 15.25 -14.93
N ALA A 125 37.01 14.79 -16.13
CA ALA A 125 36.45 13.45 -16.34
C ALA A 125 37.49 12.51 -16.96
N VAL A 126 37.31 11.21 -16.73
CA VAL A 126 38.05 10.16 -17.42
C VAL A 126 37.13 9.50 -18.42
N ALA A 127 37.59 9.33 -19.66
CA ALA A 127 36.81 8.66 -20.69
C ALA A 127 37.60 7.52 -21.31
N THR A 128 37.02 6.33 -21.32
CA THR A 128 37.46 5.22 -22.20
C THR A 128 36.63 5.19 -23.48
N THR A 129 35.48 5.86 -23.48
CA THR A 129 34.54 5.96 -24.60
C THR A 129 34.12 7.41 -24.76
N TRP A 130 34.12 7.90 -26.00
CA TRP A 130 33.75 9.28 -26.31
C TRP A 130 32.29 9.57 -25.96
N CYS A 131 32.03 10.73 -25.34
CA CYS A 131 30.71 11.21 -24.94
C CYS A 131 30.65 12.73 -25.25
N PRO A 132 30.02 13.13 -26.36
CA PRO A 132 30.02 14.54 -26.81
C PRO A 132 29.29 15.49 -25.87
N GLU A 133 28.42 14.98 -25.00
CA GLU A 133 27.63 15.75 -24.03
C GLU A 133 28.47 16.29 -22.86
N VAL A 134 29.72 15.83 -22.72
CA VAL A 134 30.57 16.20 -21.58
C VAL A 134 31.37 17.47 -21.86
N GLN A 135 31.06 18.52 -21.10
CA GLN A 135 31.71 19.83 -21.18
C GLN A 135 32.84 20.01 -20.14
N LEU A 136 33.56 18.93 -19.82
CA LEU A 136 34.69 18.93 -18.90
C LEU A 136 36.00 18.63 -19.65
N PRO A 137 37.17 19.05 -19.13
CA PRO A 137 38.44 18.47 -19.54
C PRO A 137 38.40 16.95 -19.39
N ILE A 138 38.83 16.21 -20.41
CA ILE A 138 38.78 14.74 -20.44
C ILE A 138 40.19 14.16 -20.52
N VAL A 139 40.54 13.31 -19.56
CA VAL A 139 41.67 12.38 -19.70
C VAL A 139 41.18 11.14 -20.43
N THR A 140 41.62 10.99 -21.69
CA THR A 140 41.21 9.85 -22.52
C THR A 140 42.13 8.66 -22.26
N VAL A 141 41.53 7.52 -21.93
CA VAL A 141 42.20 6.23 -21.68
C VAL A 141 41.87 5.31 -22.85
N ASN A 142 42.83 5.13 -23.77
CA ASN A 142 42.67 4.27 -24.94
C ASN A 142 43.71 3.16 -24.91
N PHE A 143 43.30 1.91 -25.09
CA PHE A 143 44.23 0.79 -25.10
C PHE A 143 45.23 0.91 -26.26
N GLN A 144 46.45 1.33 -25.94
CA GLN A 144 47.55 1.37 -26.90
C GLN A 144 48.62 0.36 -26.49
N ARG A 145 49.03 -0.53 -27.41
CA ARG A 145 50.18 -1.43 -27.18
C ARG A 145 51.47 -0.68 -26.80
N SER A 146 51.57 0.61 -27.18
CA SER A 146 52.68 1.48 -26.79
C SER A 146 52.80 1.66 -25.27
N TRP A 147 51.73 1.52 -24.49
CA TRP A 147 51.78 1.59 -23.01
C TRP A 147 52.65 0.51 -22.39
N PHE A 148 52.72 -0.68 -23.00
CA PHE A 148 53.51 -1.81 -22.47
C PHE A 148 54.99 -1.76 -22.86
N HIS A 149 55.32 -0.94 -23.86
CA HIS A 149 56.69 -0.75 -24.35
C HIS A 149 57.26 0.62 -23.99
N ALA A 150 56.42 1.56 -23.51
CA ALA A 150 56.83 2.83 -22.94
C ALA A 150 57.53 2.58 -21.61
N SER A 151 58.85 2.60 -21.66
CA SER A 151 59.70 2.45 -20.51
C SER A 151 59.44 3.57 -19.48
N LEU A 152 58.71 3.28 -18.41
CA LEU A 152 58.64 4.09 -17.17
C LEU A 152 59.95 3.99 -16.37
N LYS A 153 61.12 4.14 -17.02
CA LYS A 153 62.43 3.80 -16.45
C LYS A 153 62.90 4.70 -15.29
N GLU A 154 62.14 5.72 -14.90
CA GLU A 154 62.44 6.58 -13.75
C GLU A 154 61.15 6.91 -12.99
N ASN A 155 60.51 5.89 -12.40
CA ASN A 155 59.20 6.02 -11.76
C ASN A 155 59.22 5.97 -10.21
N GLU A 156 60.39 5.93 -9.57
CA GLU A 156 60.44 5.94 -8.10
C GLU A 156 59.77 7.18 -7.50
N THR A 157 59.88 8.34 -8.18
CA THR A 157 59.25 9.59 -7.72
C THR A 157 57.72 9.55 -7.82
N LEU A 158 57.16 9.10 -8.96
CA LEU A 158 55.70 9.00 -9.09
C LEU A 158 55.15 7.85 -8.23
N GLU A 159 55.79 6.69 -8.17
CA GLU A 159 55.34 5.61 -7.28
C GLU A 159 55.35 6.05 -5.80
N LYS A 160 56.39 6.77 -5.36
CA LYS A 160 56.42 7.39 -4.03
C LYS A 160 55.29 8.39 -3.85
N GLN A 161 55.08 9.31 -4.80
CA GLN A 161 54.00 10.29 -4.73
C GLN A 161 52.61 9.64 -4.62
N LEU A 162 52.35 8.58 -5.39
CA LEU A 162 51.10 7.81 -5.34
C LEU A 162 50.99 7.04 -4.02
N SER A 163 52.08 6.47 -3.52
CA SER A 163 52.10 5.78 -2.24
C SER A 163 51.80 6.74 -1.08
N ASP A 164 52.44 7.91 -1.05
CA ASP A 164 52.23 8.94 -0.02
C ASP A 164 50.77 9.40 0.00
N ARG A 165 50.14 9.54 -1.18
CA ARG A 165 48.71 9.86 -1.29
C ARG A 165 47.81 8.74 -0.79
N ARG A 166 48.08 7.47 -1.16
CA ARG A 166 47.28 6.33 -0.65
C ARG A 166 47.41 6.18 0.86
N SER A 167 48.61 6.35 1.41
CA SER A 167 48.85 6.32 2.86
C SER A 167 48.15 7.46 3.62
N ALA A 168 47.76 8.54 2.94
CA ALA A 168 47.01 9.65 3.52
C ALA A 168 45.49 9.41 3.56
N LEU A 169 44.98 8.36 2.87
CA LEU A 169 43.56 8.01 2.88
C LEU A 169 43.10 7.67 4.29
N GLN A 170 41.89 8.11 4.62
CA GLN A 170 41.19 7.84 5.86
C GLN A 170 40.10 6.79 5.63
N ASN A 171 39.62 6.16 6.71
CA ASN A 171 38.59 5.12 6.64
C ASN A 171 37.31 5.55 5.92
N ASN A 172 36.97 6.84 5.97
CA ASN A 172 35.78 7.42 5.35
C ASN A 172 36.06 8.09 4.00
N ASP A 173 37.30 8.01 3.49
CA ASP A 173 37.58 8.48 2.13
C ASP A 173 36.90 7.54 1.12
N LEU A 174 36.29 8.13 0.10
CA LEU A 174 35.46 7.40 -0.85
C LEU A 174 36.32 6.60 -1.82
N VAL A 175 35.88 5.37 -2.10
CA VAL A 175 36.44 4.54 -3.17
C VAL A 175 35.62 4.66 -4.44
N TRP A 176 34.29 4.67 -4.33
CA TRP A 176 33.40 4.83 -5.47
C TRP A 176 32.04 5.42 -5.11
N ILE A 177 31.39 5.96 -6.15
CA ILE A 177 30.01 6.44 -6.09
C ILE A 177 29.20 5.76 -7.21
N PHE A 178 28.19 4.96 -6.84
CA PHE A 178 27.28 4.32 -7.80
C PHE A 178 25.91 4.98 -7.79
N PHE A 179 25.39 5.35 -8.97
CA PHE A 179 24.06 5.96 -9.09
C PHE A 179 22.96 4.90 -9.27
N THR A 180 22.16 4.70 -8.24
CA THR A 180 21.01 3.77 -8.25
C THR A 180 19.75 4.44 -8.78
N SER A 181 18.78 3.68 -9.31
CA SER A 181 17.47 4.19 -9.70
C SER A 181 16.64 4.56 -8.47
N GLY A 182 16.30 5.84 -8.30
CA GLY A 182 15.40 6.27 -7.23
C GLY A 182 13.94 5.97 -7.54
N THR A 183 13.15 5.63 -6.51
CA THR A 183 11.67 5.52 -6.57
C THR A 183 10.98 6.81 -7.05
N THR A 184 11.67 7.95 -6.97
CA THR A 184 11.24 9.27 -7.44
C THR A 184 11.71 9.60 -8.87
N GLY A 185 12.30 8.64 -9.59
CA GLY A 185 12.79 8.79 -10.97
C GLY A 185 14.19 9.42 -11.11
N LYS A 186 14.71 10.12 -10.09
CA LYS A 186 16.08 10.70 -10.11
C LYS A 186 17.11 9.71 -9.55
N PRO A 187 18.27 9.51 -10.22
CA PRO A 187 19.32 8.63 -9.71
C PRO A 187 19.90 9.10 -8.36
N LYS A 188 20.33 8.18 -7.50
CA LYS A 188 20.91 8.49 -6.18
C LYS A 188 22.35 7.99 -6.13
N GLY A 189 23.33 8.88 -5.93
CA GLY A 189 24.74 8.50 -5.83
C GLY A 189 25.06 7.90 -4.46
N VAL A 190 25.25 6.58 -4.37
CA VAL A 190 25.61 5.89 -3.12
C VAL A 190 27.10 6.03 -2.86
N MET A 191 27.48 6.62 -1.73
CA MET A 191 28.87 6.91 -1.37
C MET A 191 29.49 5.76 -0.56
N ILE A 192 30.44 5.05 -1.15
CA ILE A 192 31.11 3.90 -0.51
C ILE A 192 32.54 4.27 -0.08
N PRO A 193 32.91 4.02 1.18
CA PRO A 193 34.25 4.28 1.67
C PRO A 193 35.25 3.15 1.33
N HIS A 194 36.54 3.47 1.31
CA HIS A 194 37.62 2.50 1.11
C HIS A 194 37.58 1.34 2.12
N SER A 195 37.25 1.63 3.38
CA SER A 195 37.14 0.63 4.45
C SER A 195 36.11 -0.46 4.12
N ALA A 196 34.97 -0.07 3.54
CA ALA A 196 33.91 -1.01 3.16
C ALA A 196 34.31 -1.90 1.98
N ALA A 197 34.94 -1.33 0.95
CA ALA A 197 35.45 -2.11 -0.18
C ALA A 197 36.60 -3.05 0.22
N TYR A 198 37.46 -2.61 1.14
CA TYR A 198 38.49 -3.48 1.70
C TYR A 198 37.87 -4.65 2.46
N ALA A 199 36.93 -4.39 3.38
CA ALA A 199 36.23 -5.45 4.11
C ALA A 199 35.56 -6.46 3.17
N TYR A 200 34.93 -5.96 2.09
CA TYR A 200 34.35 -6.80 1.05
C TYR A 200 35.39 -7.69 0.36
N SER A 201 36.57 -7.17 0.03
CA SER A 201 37.64 -7.92 -0.65
C SER A 201 38.24 -9.07 0.18
N LEU A 202 38.02 -9.06 1.50
CA LEU A 202 38.46 -10.13 2.40
C LEU A 202 37.52 -11.34 2.40
N VAL A 203 36.33 -11.22 1.82
CA VAL A 203 35.33 -12.28 1.79
C VAL A 203 35.74 -13.34 0.77
N GLN A 204 36.11 -14.52 1.26
CA GLN A 204 36.42 -15.67 0.42
C GLN A 204 35.15 -16.50 0.19
N TYR A 205 34.49 -16.31 -0.96
CA TYR A 205 33.23 -16.96 -1.31
C TYR A 205 33.30 -18.48 -1.54
N MET A 206 34.51 -19.06 -1.59
CA MET A 206 34.70 -20.42 -2.07
C MET A 206 35.61 -21.22 -1.16
N ASP A 207 35.07 -22.35 -0.74
CA ASP A 207 35.76 -23.46 -0.10
C ASP A 207 36.72 -24.06 -1.11
N GLN A 208 38.00 -23.63 -1.17
CA GLN A 208 39.18 -24.37 -1.68
C GLN A 208 40.51 -23.65 -1.41
N ASN A 209 41.57 -24.46 -1.31
CA ASN A 209 42.99 -24.10 -1.28
C ASN A 209 43.31 -22.82 -2.08
N THR A 210 43.98 -21.88 -1.42
CA THR A 210 44.45 -20.58 -1.94
C THR A 210 45.47 -20.67 -3.10
N GLU A 211 45.65 -21.86 -3.68
CA GLU A 211 46.66 -22.18 -4.69
C GLU A 211 46.04 -22.63 -6.02
N ASP A 212 44.72 -22.67 -6.17
CA ASP A 212 44.08 -22.89 -7.49
C ASP A 212 44.18 -21.60 -8.34
N VAL A 213 45.40 -21.34 -8.81
CA VAL A 213 45.82 -20.15 -9.56
C VAL A 213 45.47 -20.21 -11.05
N GLU A 214 44.38 -20.88 -11.44
CA GLU A 214 43.76 -20.74 -12.78
C GLU A 214 42.27 -20.39 -12.74
N PHE A 215 41.75 -19.97 -11.57
CA PHE A 215 40.34 -19.64 -11.40
C PHE A 215 39.89 -18.43 -12.26
N ARG A 216 38.75 -18.60 -12.97
CA ARG A 216 38.16 -17.62 -13.89
C ARG A 216 36.77 -17.19 -13.43
N ASN A 217 36.54 -15.88 -13.30
CA ASN A 217 35.26 -15.29 -12.88
C ASN A 217 34.60 -14.53 -14.03
N LEU A 218 33.31 -14.79 -14.27
CA LEU A 218 32.52 -14.03 -15.25
C LEU A 218 32.10 -12.66 -14.68
N LEU A 219 32.39 -11.59 -15.42
CA LEU A 219 31.81 -10.27 -15.24
C LEU A 219 30.88 -9.94 -16.42
N ALA A 220 29.58 -9.92 -16.18
CA ALA A 220 28.55 -9.60 -17.18
C ALA A 220 27.60 -8.46 -16.76
N PHE A 221 27.84 -7.83 -15.61
CA PHE A 221 27.05 -6.70 -15.11
C PHE A 221 27.42 -5.38 -15.80
N SER A 222 26.46 -4.44 -15.89
CA SER A 222 26.75 -3.07 -16.32
C SER A 222 27.85 -2.43 -15.46
N VAL A 223 28.70 -1.62 -16.10
CA VAL A 223 29.79 -0.89 -15.44
C VAL A 223 29.31 0.11 -14.39
N SER A 224 28.04 0.52 -14.46
CA SER A 224 27.40 1.41 -13.48
C SER A 224 26.60 0.68 -12.40
N PHE A 225 26.66 -0.66 -12.36
CA PHE A 225 26.11 -1.46 -11.27
C PHE A 225 27.24 -1.89 -10.32
N ASP A 226 27.00 -1.85 -9.02
CA ASP A 226 27.98 -2.27 -8.00
C ASP A 226 28.36 -3.74 -8.10
N GLY A 227 27.50 -4.59 -8.69
CA GLY A 227 27.84 -5.95 -9.11
C GLY A 227 29.08 -6.02 -10.02
N CYS A 228 29.36 -4.99 -10.83
CA CYS A 228 30.60 -4.91 -11.61
C CYS A 228 31.82 -4.74 -10.69
N ALA A 229 31.77 -3.82 -9.73
CA ALA A 229 32.84 -3.62 -8.76
C ALA A 229 33.05 -4.89 -7.91
N SER A 230 31.96 -5.52 -7.50
CA SER A 230 31.96 -6.79 -6.76
C SER A 230 32.77 -7.88 -7.48
N VAL A 231 32.41 -8.24 -8.72
CA VAL A 231 33.14 -9.29 -9.45
C VAL A 231 34.57 -8.87 -9.70
N MET A 232 34.78 -7.63 -10.18
CA MET A 232 36.10 -7.14 -10.55
C MET A 232 37.07 -7.24 -9.37
N TRP A 233 36.71 -6.65 -8.22
CA TRP A 233 37.59 -6.63 -7.05
C TRP A 233 37.71 -8.00 -6.39
N ALA A 234 36.64 -8.79 -6.29
CA ALA A 234 36.73 -10.17 -5.76
C ALA A 234 37.60 -11.10 -6.64
N THR A 235 37.85 -10.71 -7.89
CA THR A 235 38.70 -11.45 -8.83
C THR A 235 40.15 -10.98 -8.77
N ILE A 236 40.39 -9.70 -9.07
CA ILE A 236 41.76 -9.22 -9.30
C ILE A 236 42.58 -9.13 -8.00
N THR A 237 41.93 -8.94 -6.84
CA THR A 237 42.57 -8.93 -5.52
C THR A 237 42.90 -10.33 -4.99
N GLN A 238 42.56 -11.37 -5.76
CA GLN A 238 42.84 -12.78 -5.44
C GLN A 238 43.77 -13.44 -6.48
N GLY A 239 44.38 -12.64 -7.36
CA GLY A 239 45.26 -13.15 -8.41
C GLY A 239 44.52 -13.83 -9.57
N ARG A 240 43.18 -13.80 -9.62
CA ARG A 240 42.34 -14.56 -10.55
C ARG A 240 42.12 -13.84 -11.90
N THR A 241 41.57 -14.56 -12.86
CA THR A 241 41.28 -14.01 -14.21
C THR A 241 39.84 -13.52 -14.30
N LEU A 242 39.66 -12.25 -14.64
CA LEU A 242 38.37 -11.61 -14.89
C LEU A 242 37.96 -11.78 -16.36
N VAL A 243 36.97 -12.61 -16.61
CA VAL A 243 36.43 -12.85 -17.96
C VAL A 243 35.24 -11.90 -18.15
N MET A 244 35.44 -10.85 -18.94
CA MET A 244 34.45 -9.81 -19.14
C MET A 244 33.53 -10.18 -20.32
N ALA A 245 32.23 -9.90 -20.20
CA ALA A 245 31.23 -10.20 -21.23
C ALA A 245 30.17 -9.11 -21.38
N SER A 246 29.69 -8.88 -22.60
CA SER A 246 28.50 -8.07 -22.87
C SER A 246 27.24 -8.90 -22.59
N ALA A 247 26.09 -8.23 -22.49
CA ALA A 247 24.79 -8.91 -22.42
C ALA A 247 24.54 -9.89 -23.58
N SER A 248 25.13 -9.65 -24.76
CA SER A 248 25.01 -10.53 -25.92
C SER A 248 26.03 -11.68 -25.96
N SER A 249 27.21 -11.51 -25.36
CA SER A 249 28.31 -12.49 -25.44
C SER A 249 28.47 -13.34 -24.20
N PHE A 250 27.87 -12.95 -23.06
CA PHE A 250 28.01 -13.71 -21.82
C PHE A 250 27.57 -15.18 -21.90
N PRO A 251 26.55 -15.58 -22.70
CA PRO A 251 26.20 -16.99 -22.82
C PRO A 251 27.36 -17.82 -23.37
N ASP A 252 28.02 -17.34 -24.42
CA ASP A 252 29.11 -18.05 -25.07
C ASP A 252 30.39 -18.10 -24.24
N VAL A 253 30.67 -17.08 -23.41
CA VAL A 253 31.90 -17.07 -22.59
C VAL A 253 31.71 -17.70 -21.21
N SER A 254 30.46 -17.81 -20.72
CA SER A 254 30.14 -18.35 -19.39
C SER A 254 30.66 -19.78 -19.18
N VAL A 255 30.68 -20.60 -20.23
CA VAL A 255 31.20 -21.98 -20.22
C VAL A 255 32.72 -22.06 -19.95
N THR A 256 33.44 -20.95 -20.14
CA THR A 256 34.90 -20.87 -19.92
C THR A 256 35.26 -20.45 -18.49
N CYS A 257 34.28 -20.22 -17.63
CA CYS A 257 34.47 -19.70 -16.28
C CYS A 257 34.32 -20.79 -15.21
N ASP A 258 34.97 -20.59 -14.07
CA ASP A 258 34.82 -21.44 -12.89
C ASP A 258 33.68 -20.97 -11.99
N ALA A 259 33.45 -19.65 -11.93
CA ALA A 259 32.32 -19.07 -11.22
C ALA A 259 31.56 -18.05 -12.08
N LEU A 260 30.23 -18.09 -11.92
CA LEU A 260 29.29 -17.15 -12.52
C LEU A 260 28.62 -16.35 -11.40
N MET A 261 28.70 -15.03 -11.46
CA MET A 261 27.87 -14.15 -10.61
C MET A 261 26.84 -13.49 -11.50
N LEU A 262 25.57 -13.79 -11.26
CA LEU A 262 24.45 -13.49 -12.16
C LEU A 262 23.23 -13.06 -11.35
N THR A 263 22.28 -12.35 -11.97
CA THR A 263 20.91 -12.35 -11.45
C THR A 263 20.22 -13.67 -11.83
N PRO A 264 19.18 -14.11 -11.09
CA PRO A 264 18.29 -15.18 -11.53
C PRO A 264 17.83 -15.00 -12.99
N SER A 265 17.44 -13.79 -13.40
CA SER A 265 17.05 -13.48 -14.78
C SER A 265 18.15 -13.71 -15.81
N MET A 266 19.42 -13.46 -15.48
CA MET A 266 20.55 -13.76 -16.37
C MET A 266 20.85 -15.27 -16.45
N LEU A 267 20.71 -16.00 -15.35
CA LEU A 267 20.92 -17.45 -15.32
C LEU A 267 19.95 -18.18 -16.26
N GLU A 268 18.70 -17.72 -16.34
CA GLU A 268 17.68 -18.31 -17.21
C GLU A 268 17.90 -18.11 -18.71
N ILE A 269 18.75 -17.15 -19.10
CA ILE A 269 19.13 -16.98 -20.51
C ILE A 269 20.04 -18.13 -20.96
N LEU A 270 20.74 -18.77 -20.01
CA LEU A 270 21.65 -19.87 -20.27
C LEU A 270 20.89 -21.20 -20.35
N ASP A 271 21.34 -22.08 -21.24
CA ASP A 271 20.82 -23.45 -21.33
C ASP A 271 21.51 -24.33 -20.27
N PRO A 272 20.83 -24.86 -19.24
CA PRO A 272 21.46 -25.71 -18.24
C PRO A 272 22.12 -26.99 -18.80
N LEU A 273 21.73 -27.42 -20.01
CA LEU A 273 22.31 -28.56 -20.74
C LEU A 273 23.55 -28.18 -21.57
N GLY A 274 23.95 -26.91 -21.58
CA GLY A 274 25.17 -26.45 -22.24
C GLY A 274 26.46 -27.01 -21.61
N PRO A 275 27.62 -26.79 -22.25
CA PRO A 275 28.91 -27.35 -21.85
C PRO A 275 29.53 -26.61 -20.65
N TYR A 276 28.88 -26.74 -19.50
CA TYR A 276 29.21 -26.04 -18.26
C TYR A 276 30.07 -26.88 -17.30
N GLU A 277 30.87 -27.84 -17.79
CA GLU A 277 31.68 -28.75 -16.97
C GLU A 277 32.71 -28.01 -16.11
N ARG A 278 33.20 -26.84 -16.57
CA ARG A 278 34.13 -25.99 -15.82
C ARG A 278 33.44 -25.22 -14.69
N VAL A 279 32.14 -24.91 -14.81
CA VAL A 279 31.43 -24.07 -13.84
C VAL A 279 31.19 -24.85 -12.56
N ARG A 280 31.90 -24.44 -11.50
CA ARG A 280 31.83 -25.01 -10.15
C ARG A 280 30.89 -24.23 -9.24
N TYR A 281 30.78 -22.92 -9.43
CA TYR A 281 30.02 -22.03 -8.54
C TYR A 281 29.11 -21.08 -9.32
N ILE A 282 27.86 -20.95 -8.90
CA ILE A 282 26.93 -19.94 -9.39
C ILE A 282 26.45 -19.13 -8.19
N PHE A 283 26.63 -17.82 -8.24
CA PHE A 283 26.15 -16.88 -7.23
C PHE A 283 25.00 -16.07 -7.82
N LEU A 284 23.83 -16.18 -7.20
CA LEU A 284 22.61 -15.50 -7.58
C LEU A 284 22.32 -14.40 -6.58
N GLY A 285 21.97 -13.21 -7.06
CA GLY A 285 21.60 -12.10 -6.18
C GLY A 285 20.78 -11.05 -6.90
N ALA A 286 20.39 -10.03 -6.15
CA ALA A 286 19.60 -8.86 -6.60
C ALA A 286 18.13 -9.13 -6.99
N GLU A 287 17.72 -10.39 -7.15
CA GLU A 287 16.34 -10.89 -7.31
C GLU A 287 16.19 -12.22 -6.53
N ASP A 288 14.95 -12.60 -6.18
CA ASP A 288 14.67 -13.89 -5.56
C ASP A 288 14.71 -15.02 -6.62
N PRO A 289 15.50 -16.08 -6.42
CA PRO A 289 15.62 -17.14 -7.42
C PRO A 289 14.45 -18.15 -7.40
N SER A 290 13.98 -18.53 -8.58
CA SER A 290 13.04 -19.67 -8.72
C SER A 290 13.72 -20.98 -8.34
N ARG A 291 13.07 -21.76 -7.44
CA ARG A 291 13.57 -23.10 -7.04
C ARG A 291 13.72 -24.04 -8.22
N GLU A 292 12.79 -23.98 -9.17
CA GLU A 292 12.80 -24.86 -10.34
C GLU A 292 13.95 -24.53 -11.28
N VAL A 293 14.22 -23.24 -11.50
CA VAL A 293 15.39 -22.79 -12.26
C VAL A 293 16.67 -23.24 -11.55
N VAL A 294 16.80 -22.98 -10.24
CA VAL A 294 18.00 -23.35 -9.48
C VAL A 294 18.26 -24.85 -9.51
N ARG A 295 17.22 -25.68 -9.41
CA ARG A 295 17.33 -27.15 -9.42
C ARG A 295 18.02 -27.66 -10.69
N GLN A 296 17.77 -27.04 -11.84
CA GLN A 296 18.39 -27.43 -13.13
C GLN A 296 19.91 -27.22 -13.16
N TRP A 297 20.43 -26.33 -12.31
CA TRP A 297 21.85 -25.96 -12.29
C TRP A 297 22.66 -26.68 -11.21
N ILE A 298 22.01 -27.29 -10.23
CA ILE A 298 22.70 -28.01 -9.16
C ILE A 298 23.14 -29.39 -9.64
N THR A 299 24.44 -29.66 -9.54
CA THR A 299 25.02 -30.97 -9.79
C THR A 299 26.03 -31.32 -8.69
N PRO A 300 26.52 -32.57 -8.59
CA PRO A 300 27.58 -32.90 -7.62
C PRO A 300 28.84 -32.02 -7.76
N ALA A 301 29.13 -31.54 -8.97
CA ALA A 301 30.28 -30.67 -9.27
C ALA A 301 29.95 -29.17 -9.24
N ARG A 302 28.67 -28.78 -9.30
CA ARG A 302 28.21 -27.39 -9.40
C ARG A 302 27.32 -27.00 -8.24
N LYS A 303 27.75 -25.99 -7.48
CA LYS A 303 27.03 -25.45 -6.33
C LYS A 303 26.40 -24.10 -6.70
N VAL A 304 25.14 -23.92 -6.31
CA VAL A 304 24.43 -22.64 -6.47
C VAL A 304 24.29 -21.97 -5.10
N PHE A 305 24.55 -20.67 -5.06
CA PHE A 305 24.50 -19.83 -3.88
C PHE A 305 23.55 -18.66 -4.12
N THR A 306 22.83 -18.28 -3.07
CA THR A 306 22.12 -17.01 -2.98
C THR A 306 22.99 -15.99 -2.25
N THR A 307 22.89 -14.74 -2.69
CA THR A 307 23.62 -13.59 -2.17
C THR A 307 22.65 -12.44 -2.02
N TYR A 308 22.75 -11.71 -0.92
CA TYR A 308 21.93 -10.53 -0.69
C TYR A 308 22.78 -9.39 -0.16
N GLY A 309 22.48 -8.18 -0.63
CA GLY A 309 23.04 -6.93 -0.16
C GLY A 309 22.59 -5.77 -1.06
N PRO A 310 22.10 -4.66 -0.48
CA PRO A 310 21.88 -3.43 -1.23
C PRO A 310 23.20 -2.69 -1.51
N SER A 311 23.17 -1.77 -2.47
CA SER A 311 24.35 -0.97 -2.83
C SER A 311 24.89 -0.15 -1.68
N GLU A 312 24.01 0.31 -0.81
CA GLU A 312 24.28 1.06 0.41
C GLU A 312 25.05 0.27 1.47
N THR A 313 25.18 -1.04 1.29
CA THR A 313 25.96 -1.92 2.18
C THR A 313 27.12 -2.61 1.48
N THR A 314 27.54 -2.09 0.35
CA THR A 314 28.69 -2.56 -0.43
C THR A 314 28.50 -3.98 -0.94
N CYS A 315 27.73 -4.09 -2.02
CA CYS A 315 27.52 -5.31 -2.79
C CYS A 315 26.78 -6.41 -2.01
N ILE A 316 27.48 -7.28 -1.28
CA ILE A 316 26.91 -8.49 -0.66
C ILE A 316 27.19 -8.46 0.84
N ILE A 317 26.18 -8.80 1.64
CA ILE A 317 26.24 -8.91 3.10
C ILE A 317 25.88 -10.31 3.62
N THR A 318 25.23 -11.14 2.80
CA THR A 318 24.92 -12.54 3.13
C THR A 318 25.26 -13.49 1.99
N LEU A 319 25.59 -14.72 2.33
CA LEU A 319 25.87 -15.81 1.40
C LEU A 319 25.26 -17.11 1.92
N GLY A 320 24.48 -17.79 1.08
CA GLY A 320 23.85 -19.08 1.43
C GLY A 320 23.96 -20.07 0.30
N ARG A 321 24.31 -21.32 0.59
CA ARG A 321 24.17 -22.40 -0.40
C ARG A 321 22.68 -22.73 -0.55
N ILE A 322 22.17 -22.77 -1.78
CA ILE A 322 20.78 -23.13 -2.02
C ILE A 322 20.62 -24.65 -1.99
N ASP A 323 19.65 -25.11 -1.20
CA ASP A 323 19.07 -26.44 -1.31
C ASP A 323 17.66 -26.28 -1.90
N PRO A 324 17.41 -26.75 -3.14
CA PRO A 324 16.17 -26.50 -3.86
C PRO A 324 14.96 -27.18 -3.21
N ASP A 325 15.18 -28.15 -2.32
CA ASP A 325 14.12 -28.89 -1.64
C ASP A 325 13.70 -28.23 -0.32
N THR A 326 14.36 -27.12 0.07
CA THR A 326 14.04 -26.35 1.29
C THR A 326 13.65 -24.91 0.97
N GLU A 327 13.21 -24.17 1.98
CA GLU A 327 13.00 -22.73 1.86
C GLU A 327 14.32 -21.98 1.61
N ILE A 328 14.39 -21.22 0.51
CA ILE A 328 15.56 -20.41 0.18
C ILE A 328 15.66 -19.28 1.19
N SER A 329 16.66 -19.35 2.08
CA SER A 329 17.02 -18.26 2.99
C SER A 329 18.01 -17.30 2.33
N LEU A 330 18.24 -16.13 2.92
CA LEU A 330 19.27 -15.18 2.51
C LEU A 330 20.70 -15.66 2.82
N GLY A 331 20.84 -16.81 3.49
CA GLY A 331 22.13 -17.37 3.89
C GLY A 331 22.68 -16.82 5.21
N GLU A 332 23.98 -17.03 5.42
CA GLU A 332 24.70 -16.55 6.61
C GLU A 332 25.24 -15.14 6.38
N LEU A 333 25.30 -14.35 7.46
CA LEU A 333 25.93 -13.03 7.42
C LEU A 333 27.42 -13.15 7.14
N LEU A 334 27.90 -12.28 6.27
CA LEU A 334 29.33 -12.09 6.10
C LEU A 334 29.92 -11.49 7.38
N PRO A 335 31.21 -11.73 7.65
CA PRO A 335 31.77 -11.39 8.94
C PRO A 335 31.75 -9.89 9.24
N GLY A 336 31.39 -9.56 10.48
CA GLY A 336 31.29 -8.18 10.96
C GLY A 336 29.97 -7.49 10.63
N PHE A 337 29.13 -8.06 9.76
CA PHE A 337 27.77 -7.56 9.56
C PHE A 337 26.85 -7.95 10.70
N LYS A 338 25.91 -7.06 10.99
CA LYS A 338 24.79 -7.29 11.89
C LYS A 338 23.51 -6.98 11.14
N VAL A 339 22.53 -7.86 11.27
CA VAL A 339 21.18 -7.64 10.74
C VAL A 339 20.18 -7.75 11.88
N VAL A 340 19.30 -6.77 11.96
CA VAL A 340 18.13 -6.79 12.86
C VAL A 340 16.87 -6.61 12.02
N LEU A 341 15.77 -7.26 12.44
CA LEU A 341 14.45 -7.03 11.87
C LEU A 341 13.68 -6.17 12.86
N VAL A 342 13.07 -5.09 12.38
CA VAL A 342 12.29 -4.17 13.22
C VAL A 342 10.86 -4.05 12.71
N ASP A 343 9.91 -3.95 13.62
CA ASP A 343 8.53 -3.65 13.30
C ASP A 343 8.33 -2.14 12.98
N GLU A 344 7.07 -1.74 12.79
CA GLU A 344 6.69 -0.36 12.52
C GLU A 344 7.00 0.62 13.66
N ASN A 345 7.14 0.10 14.89
CA ASN A 345 7.50 0.86 16.09
C ASN A 345 9.02 0.92 16.33
N MET A 346 9.83 0.38 15.40
CA MET A 346 11.30 0.25 15.53
C MET A 346 11.74 -0.69 16.66
N GLU A 347 10.87 -1.60 17.09
CA GLU A 347 11.18 -2.66 18.05
C GLU A 347 11.65 -3.92 17.33
N GLU A 348 12.57 -4.67 17.95
CA GLU A 348 13.08 -5.91 17.35
C GLU A 348 11.97 -6.96 17.24
N SER A 349 11.86 -7.58 16.08
CA SER A 349 10.85 -8.61 15.78
C SER A 349 11.48 -9.78 15.03
N ASP A 350 10.79 -10.93 14.97
CA ASP A 350 11.16 -12.03 14.09
C ASP A 350 10.63 -11.87 12.65
N ARG A 351 9.83 -10.82 12.41
CA ARG A 351 9.37 -10.38 11.09
C ARG A 351 9.28 -8.85 11.05
N GLY A 352 9.88 -8.22 10.04
CA GLY A 352 9.88 -6.76 9.94
C GLY A 352 10.84 -6.23 8.87
N GLU A 353 11.06 -4.91 8.88
CA GLU A 353 12.06 -4.27 8.02
C GLU A 353 13.47 -4.67 8.44
N MET A 354 14.29 -5.04 7.48
CA MET A 354 15.69 -5.38 7.70
C MET A 354 16.55 -4.12 7.83
N MET A 355 17.29 -4.01 8.93
CA MET A 355 18.33 -3.00 9.11
C MET A 355 19.71 -3.66 9.16
N ILE A 356 20.69 -3.06 8.47
CA ILE A 356 22.04 -3.61 8.31
C ILE A 356 23.06 -2.68 8.96
N ALA A 357 23.87 -3.19 9.89
CA ALA A 357 25.06 -2.54 10.41
C ALA A 357 26.33 -3.35 10.05
N GLY A 358 27.49 -2.73 10.14
CA GLY A 358 28.78 -3.41 9.95
C GLY A 358 29.70 -2.72 8.93
N PRO A 359 30.80 -3.38 8.55
CA PRO A 359 31.89 -2.75 7.83
C PRO A 359 31.55 -2.35 6.39
N GLY A 360 30.51 -2.94 5.77
CA GLY A 360 30.08 -2.60 4.41
C GLY A 360 29.14 -1.39 4.30
N VAL A 361 28.67 -0.82 5.42
CA VAL A 361 27.66 0.25 5.38
C VAL A 361 28.28 1.55 4.82
N GLY A 362 27.72 2.02 3.70
CA GLY A 362 28.14 3.24 3.00
C GLY A 362 27.92 4.51 3.81
N LEU A 363 28.50 5.63 3.36
CA LEU A 363 28.43 6.90 4.09
C LEU A 363 27.11 7.66 3.88
N GLY A 364 26.37 7.35 2.82
CA GLY A 364 25.12 8.01 2.51
C GLY A 364 24.89 8.16 1.02
N TYR A 365 24.05 9.15 0.68
CA TYR A 365 23.77 9.55 -0.69
C TYR A 365 24.40 10.92 -0.98
N LEU A 366 25.09 11.02 -2.12
CA LEU A 366 25.73 12.22 -2.62
C LEU A 366 24.71 13.37 -2.72
N ASN A 367 25.05 14.50 -2.11
CA ASN A 367 24.23 15.73 -2.07
C ASN A 367 22.79 15.52 -1.58
N ASN A 368 22.53 14.47 -0.78
CA ASN A 368 21.20 14.17 -0.26
C ASN A 368 21.27 13.77 1.22
N THR A 369 21.59 14.74 2.06
CA THR A 369 21.67 14.60 3.52
C THR A 369 20.34 14.18 4.12
N GLU A 370 19.21 14.65 3.58
CA GLU A 370 17.88 14.32 4.08
C GLU A 370 17.57 12.82 3.94
N LEU A 371 17.79 12.25 2.75
CA LEU A 371 17.61 10.83 2.52
C LEU A 371 18.66 10.00 3.28
N THR A 372 19.88 10.51 3.37
CA THR A 372 20.96 9.87 4.14
C THR A 372 20.55 9.72 5.59
N ASN A 373 20.08 10.77 6.26
CA ASN A 373 19.75 10.72 7.68
C ASN A 373 18.55 9.83 8.00
N ARG A 374 17.60 9.64 7.07
CA ARG A 374 16.47 8.72 7.30
C ARG A 374 16.77 7.26 6.95
N LYS A 375 17.77 7.01 6.10
CA LYS A 375 18.16 5.65 5.71
C LYS A 375 19.36 5.13 6.49
N PHE A 376 20.30 5.98 6.86
CA PHE A 376 21.49 5.65 7.63
C PHE A 376 21.35 6.25 9.04
N ILE A 377 20.81 5.47 9.97
CA ILE A 377 20.43 5.92 11.31
C ILE A 377 21.41 5.45 12.38
N GLN A 378 21.43 6.13 13.52
CA GLN A 378 22.01 5.61 14.75
C GLN A 378 20.92 4.88 15.53
N TRP A 379 21.15 3.61 15.86
CA TRP A 379 20.20 2.80 16.63
C TRP A 379 20.95 1.86 17.56
N LYS A 380 20.62 1.92 18.86
CA LYS A 380 21.31 1.19 19.95
C LYS A 380 22.85 1.31 19.92
N GLY A 381 23.36 2.47 19.52
CA GLY A 381 24.80 2.79 19.52
C GLY A 381 25.57 2.36 18.26
N ASP A 382 24.92 1.65 17.34
CA ASP A 382 25.48 1.26 16.04
C ASP A 382 24.83 2.06 14.90
N ARG A 383 25.59 2.26 13.81
CA ARG A 383 25.08 2.89 12.58
C ARG A 383 24.47 1.84 11.66
N PHE A 384 23.17 1.94 11.42
CA PHE A 384 22.39 1.01 10.60
C PHE A 384 21.91 1.66 9.30
N TYR A 385 21.86 0.89 8.22
CA TYR A 385 21.14 1.19 6.99
C TYR A 385 19.77 0.50 6.99
N ARG A 386 18.69 1.27 6.79
CA ARG A 386 17.30 0.81 6.65
C ARG A 386 17.00 0.42 5.21
N THR A 387 16.88 -0.86 4.94
CA THR A 387 16.82 -1.40 3.56
C THR A 387 15.50 -1.12 2.86
N GLY A 388 14.39 -1.01 3.60
CA GLY A 388 13.04 -1.14 3.05
C GLY A 388 12.68 -2.55 2.57
N ASP A 389 13.56 -3.54 2.78
CA ASP A 389 13.26 -4.96 2.55
C ASP A 389 12.62 -5.53 3.80
N LEU A 390 11.52 -6.24 3.64
CA LEU A 390 10.89 -7.01 4.70
C LEU A 390 11.52 -8.41 4.72
N ALA A 391 11.74 -8.94 5.91
CA ALA A 391 12.20 -10.31 6.08
C ALA A 391 11.55 -10.94 7.32
N ARG A 392 11.65 -12.26 7.41
CA ARG A 392 11.34 -13.02 8.63
C ARG A 392 12.42 -14.05 8.94
N LYS A 393 12.50 -14.50 10.17
CA LYS A 393 13.31 -15.67 10.53
C LYS A 393 12.52 -16.95 10.27
N ASN A 394 13.16 -17.96 9.67
CA ASN A 394 12.59 -19.30 9.58
C ASN A 394 12.84 -20.09 10.88
N THR A 395 12.36 -21.33 10.97
CA THR A 395 12.53 -22.20 12.14
C THR A 395 13.99 -22.51 12.48
N SER A 396 14.92 -22.31 11.53
CA SER A 396 16.36 -22.46 11.73
C SER A 396 17.04 -21.14 12.10
N GLY A 397 16.27 -20.05 12.31
CA GLY A 397 16.78 -18.72 12.64
C GLY A 397 17.42 -17.97 11.46
N GLN A 398 17.32 -18.49 10.24
CA GLN A 398 17.85 -17.84 9.04
C GLN A 398 16.85 -16.81 8.50
N PHE A 399 17.37 -15.71 7.95
CA PHE A 399 16.54 -14.69 7.32
C PHE A 399 15.97 -15.21 6.00
N VAL A 400 14.68 -15.02 5.80
CA VAL A 400 13.97 -15.30 4.55
C VAL A 400 13.38 -13.97 4.08
N TRP A 401 13.65 -13.63 2.83
CA TRP A 401 13.14 -12.41 2.24
C TRP A 401 11.61 -12.47 2.15
N ALA A 402 10.95 -11.38 2.53
CA ALA A 402 9.50 -11.28 2.67
C ALA A 402 8.95 -10.07 1.88
N GLY A 403 9.59 -9.73 0.77
CA GLY A 403 9.14 -8.66 -0.11
C GLY A 403 9.73 -7.30 0.24
N ARG A 404 9.38 -6.31 -0.57
CA ARG A 404 9.67 -4.92 -0.28
C ARG A 404 8.54 -4.24 0.49
N ALA A 405 8.89 -3.35 1.41
CA ALA A 405 7.92 -2.48 2.08
C ALA A 405 7.25 -1.49 1.09
N ASP A 406 7.97 -1.07 0.04
CA ASP A 406 7.42 -0.20 -1.01
C ASP A 406 6.65 -0.96 -2.11
N SER A 407 6.66 -2.30 -2.10
CA SER A 407 5.79 -3.16 -2.92
C SER A 407 4.47 -3.51 -2.21
N LEU A 408 4.25 -2.97 -1.00
CA LEU A 408 2.95 -2.98 -0.35
C LEU A 408 2.04 -1.97 -1.05
N VAL A 409 1.00 -2.47 -1.70
CA VAL A 409 -0.01 -1.64 -2.34
C VAL A 409 -1.36 -1.89 -1.69
N LYS A 410 -2.15 -0.83 -1.53
CA LYS A 410 -3.56 -1.01 -1.21
C LYS A 410 -4.29 -1.48 -2.47
N ASN A 411 -4.75 -2.73 -2.48
CA ASN A 411 -5.65 -3.25 -3.50
C ASN A 411 -7.02 -3.56 -2.87
N ARG A 412 -8.07 -2.89 -3.37
CA ARG A 412 -9.45 -3.08 -2.88
C ARG A 412 -9.60 -2.91 -1.35
N GLY A 413 -8.82 -2.00 -0.76
CA GLY A 413 -8.82 -1.71 0.69
C GLY A 413 -7.82 -2.55 1.50
N PHE A 414 -7.28 -3.63 0.93
CA PHE A 414 -6.34 -4.54 1.59
C PHE A 414 -4.91 -4.17 1.25
N LEU A 415 -4.02 -4.17 2.23
CA LEU A 415 -2.59 -3.92 2.01
C LEU A 415 -1.94 -5.24 1.59
N ILE A 416 -1.67 -5.40 0.30
CA ILE A 416 -1.05 -6.61 -0.24
C ILE A 416 0.38 -6.35 -0.66
N ASN A 417 1.26 -7.34 -0.47
CA ASN A 417 2.59 -7.32 -1.05
C ASN A 417 2.55 -7.94 -2.46
N LEU A 418 2.84 -7.13 -3.47
CA LEU A 418 2.85 -7.57 -4.87
C LEU A 418 3.80 -8.76 -5.10
N GLU A 419 4.92 -8.81 -4.41
CA GLU A 419 5.98 -9.79 -4.68
C GLU A 419 5.72 -11.10 -3.92
N THR A 420 5.41 -11.01 -2.62
CA THR A 420 5.25 -12.22 -1.79
C THR A 420 3.87 -12.83 -1.78
N GLU A 421 2.85 -12.08 -2.18
CA GLU A 421 1.48 -12.61 -2.23
C GLU A 421 1.05 -12.86 -3.67
N VAL A 422 1.18 -11.86 -4.54
CA VAL A 422 0.67 -11.95 -5.92
C VAL A 422 1.64 -12.73 -6.82
N GLU A 423 2.88 -12.27 -6.96
CA GLU A 423 3.90 -12.90 -7.82
C GLU A 423 4.24 -14.31 -7.33
N ALA A 424 4.51 -14.50 -6.04
CA ALA A 424 4.83 -15.80 -5.46
C ALA A 424 3.73 -16.85 -5.70
N THR A 425 2.45 -16.46 -5.57
CA THR A 425 1.33 -17.36 -5.85
C THR A 425 1.25 -17.71 -7.33
N MET A 426 1.41 -16.72 -8.22
CA MET A 426 1.46 -16.99 -9.66
C MET A 426 2.61 -17.91 -10.04
N LEU A 427 3.81 -17.69 -9.49
CA LEU A 427 5.01 -18.51 -9.69
C LEU A 427 4.85 -19.95 -9.18
N SER A 428 4.01 -20.18 -8.18
CA SER A 428 3.74 -21.53 -7.67
C SER A 428 2.86 -22.38 -8.60
N PHE A 429 2.27 -21.79 -9.64
CA PHE A 429 1.52 -22.53 -10.64
C PHE A 429 2.46 -23.28 -11.59
N PRO A 430 2.32 -24.61 -11.80
CA PRO A 430 3.35 -25.43 -12.46
C PRO A 430 3.79 -24.99 -13.87
N SER A 431 2.94 -24.26 -14.60
CA SER A 431 3.27 -23.78 -15.96
C SER A 431 3.84 -22.36 -16.01
N VAL A 432 3.82 -21.62 -14.90
CA VAL A 432 4.35 -20.25 -14.83
C VAL A 432 5.83 -20.30 -14.50
N GLN A 433 6.65 -19.73 -15.39
CA GLN A 433 8.11 -19.65 -15.25
C GLN A 433 8.53 -18.33 -14.60
N LYS A 434 7.86 -17.23 -14.98
CA LYS A 434 8.04 -15.90 -14.38
C LYS A 434 6.70 -15.25 -14.15
N ALA A 435 6.60 -14.50 -13.06
CA ALA A 435 5.45 -13.68 -12.77
C ALA A 435 5.90 -12.30 -12.25
N VAL A 436 5.21 -11.24 -12.68
CA VAL A 436 5.44 -9.87 -12.19
C VAL A 436 4.09 -9.22 -11.93
N ALA A 437 3.91 -8.63 -10.76
CA ALA A 437 2.71 -7.92 -10.40
C ALA A 437 3.01 -6.42 -10.30
N LEU A 438 2.07 -5.61 -10.80
CA LEU A 438 2.10 -4.18 -10.60
C LEU A 438 0.68 -3.65 -10.38
N LYS A 439 0.58 -2.63 -9.54
CA LYS A 439 -0.64 -1.84 -9.39
C LYS A 439 -0.60 -0.72 -10.42
N TRP A 440 -1.51 -0.75 -11.38
CA TRP A 440 -1.65 0.30 -12.39
C TRP A 440 -3.02 0.95 -12.23
N ARG A 441 -3.00 2.22 -11.81
CA ARG A 441 -4.21 2.95 -11.36
C ARG A 441 -4.92 2.13 -10.28
N ASP A 442 -6.23 1.93 -10.41
CA ASP A 442 -7.01 1.12 -9.47
C ASP A 442 -7.00 -0.38 -9.79
N ARG A 443 -6.18 -0.86 -10.73
CA ARG A 443 -6.13 -2.29 -11.14
C ARG A 443 -4.83 -2.97 -10.75
N LEU A 444 -4.94 -4.18 -10.23
CA LEU A 444 -3.83 -5.11 -10.04
C LEU A 444 -3.60 -5.89 -11.33
N ILE A 445 -2.40 -5.81 -11.89
CA ILE A 445 -2.02 -6.48 -13.14
C ILE A 445 -0.96 -7.53 -12.81
N GLY A 446 -1.18 -8.78 -13.26
CA GLY A 446 -0.21 -9.86 -13.19
C GLY A 446 0.30 -10.19 -14.58
N TYR A 447 1.60 -10.14 -14.80
CA TYR A 447 2.23 -10.60 -16.03
C TYR A 447 2.80 -11.99 -15.80
N VAL A 448 2.60 -12.91 -16.74
CA VAL A 448 3.09 -14.29 -16.64
C VAL A 448 3.77 -14.75 -17.93
N GLN A 449 4.79 -15.59 -17.77
CA GLN A 449 5.52 -16.26 -18.85
C GLN A 449 5.49 -17.78 -18.63
N PRO A 450 5.42 -18.61 -19.69
CA PRO A 450 5.33 -18.28 -21.13
C PRO A 450 3.92 -17.90 -21.62
N THR A 451 3.76 -17.50 -22.89
CA THR A 451 2.43 -17.18 -23.46
C THR A 451 1.46 -18.36 -23.54
N THR A 452 1.97 -19.58 -23.36
CA THR A 452 1.20 -20.82 -23.29
C THR A 452 0.53 -21.05 -21.93
N VAL A 453 0.83 -20.24 -20.91
CA VAL A 453 0.14 -20.33 -19.60
C VAL A 453 -1.37 -20.16 -19.80
N ASP A 454 -2.14 -21.11 -19.26
CA ASP A 454 -3.59 -21.00 -19.17
C ASP A 454 -3.93 -20.05 -18.02
N THR A 455 -4.27 -18.81 -18.36
CA THR A 455 -4.62 -17.76 -17.39
C THR A 455 -5.90 -18.04 -16.63
N THR A 456 -6.81 -18.85 -17.17
CA THR A 456 -8.05 -19.24 -16.50
C THR A 456 -7.73 -20.27 -15.43
N ALA A 457 -7.01 -21.33 -15.79
CA ALA A 457 -6.56 -22.33 -14.83
C ALA A 457 -5.64 -21.75 -13.74
N LEU A 458 -4.76 -20.81 -14.10
CA LEU A 458 -3.94 -20.06 -13.14
C LEU A 458 -4.81 -19.24 -12.19
N ARG A 459 -5.80 -18.51 -12.70
CA ARG A 459 -6.70 -17.72 -11.85
C ARG A 459 -7.49 -18.61 -10.88
N ASP A 460 -7.99 -19.75 -11.34
CA ASP A 460 -8.69 -20.71 -10.49
C ASP A 460 -7.75 -21.35 -9.46
N PHE A 461 -6.51 -21.63 -9.84
CA PHE A 461 -5.47 -22.05 -8.91
C PHE A 461 -5.20 -21.00 -7.82
N MET A 462 -5.12 -19.71 -8.18
CA MET A 462 -4.95 -18.62 -7.21
C MET A 462 -6.15 -18.51 -6.25
N LYS A 463 -7.39 -18.64 -6.75
CA LYS A 463 -8.61 -18.62 -5.90
C LYS A 463 -8.61 -19.66 -4.78
N THR A 464 -7.87 -20.76 -4.94
CA THR A 464 -7.75 -21.82 -3.91
C THR A 464 -6.67 -21.55 -2.86
N ARG A 465 -5.84 -20.51 -3.02
CA ARG A 465 -4.62 -20.29 -2.23
C ARG A 465 -4.49 -18.92 -1.60
N VAL A 466 -5.07 -17.90 -2.23
CA VAL A 466 -5.00 -16.52 -1.76
C VAL A 466 -6.38 -15.88 -1.76
N ASP A 467 -6.52 -14.84 -0.95
CA ASP A 467 -7.77 -14.10 -0.87
C ASP A 467 -8.06 -13.36 -2.20
N PRO A 468 -9.34 -13.12 -2.55
CA PRO A 468 -9.72 -12.57 -3.86
C PRO A 468 -9.10 -11.24 -4.23
N PHE A 469 -8.67 -10.44 -3.24
CA PHE A 469 -8.01 -9.15 -3.44
C PHE A 469 -6.51 -9.28 -3.77
N VAL A 470 -5.90 -10.46 -3.61
CA VAL A 470 -4.53 -10.75 -4.08
C VAL A 470 -4.53 -11.17 -5.56
N ILE A 471 -5.69 -11.59 -6.08
CA ILE A 471 -5.79 -12.09 -7.45
C ILE A 471 -5.80 -10.91 -8.44
N PRO A 472 -4.90 -10.86 -9.44
CA PRO A 472 -4.87 -9.77 -10.41
C PRO A 472 -6.19 -9.56 -11.14
N ASP A 473 -6.57 -8.31 -11.40
CA ASP A 473 -7.69 -7.96 -12.26
C ASP A 473 -7.43 -8.46 -13.69
N ASP A 474 -6.22 -8.23 -14.20
CA ASP A 474 -5.78 -8.71 -15.50
C ASP A 474 -4.56 -9.63 -15.35
N ILE A 475 -4.57 -10.78 -16.04
CA ILE A 475 -3.38 -11.63 -16.17
C ILE A 475 -2.91 -11.57 -17.63
N ILE A 476 -1.76 -10.97 -17.87
CA ILE A 476 -1.21 -10.68 -19.20
C ILE A 476 -0.06 -11.64 -19.49
N LYS A 477 -0.22 -12.40 -20.57
CA LYS A 477 0.76 -13.39 -21.03
C LYS A 477 1.90 -12.73 -21.80
N ARG A 478 3.15 -13.15 -21.57
CA ARG A 478 4.36 -12.65 -22.25
C ARG A 478 5.34 -13.80 -22.52
N ASP A 479 6.08 -13.70 -23.62
CA ASP A 479 7.19 -14.62 -23.89
C ASP A 479 8.53 -14.06 -23.39
N LYS A 480 8.65 -12.73 -23.29
CA LYS A 480 9.84 -12.04 -22.79
C LYS A 480 9.44 -10.83 -21.97
N PHE A 481 10.09 -10.65 -20.82
CA PHE A 481 10.01 -9.45 -20.01
C PHE A 481 11.02 -8.40 -20.48
N PRO A 482 10.67 -7.10 -20.49
CA PRO A 482 11.67 -6.05 -20.66
C PRO A 482 12.63 -6.09 -19.46
N LEU A 483 13.93 -6.04 -19.73
CA LEU A 483 14.95 -5.94 -18.70
C LEU A 483 15.52 -4.52 -18.69
N ASN A 484 15.78 -4.00 -17.50
CA ASN A 484 16.48 -2.74 -17.32
C ASN A 484 17.99 -2.91 -17.51
N VAL A 485 18.70 -1.79 -17.43
CA VAL A 485 20.16 -1.70 -17.64
C VAL A 485 20.99 -2.58 -16.69
N ASN A 486 20.42 -2.99 -15.56
CA ASN A 486 21.05 -3.85 -14.55
C ASN A 486 20.65 -5.33 -14.71
N GLY A 487 19.92 -5.69 -15.76
CA GLY A 487 19.46 -7.06 -16.01
C GLY A 487 18.27 -7.50 -15.17
N LYS A 488 17.59 -6.58 -14.47
CA LYS A 488 16.34 -6.85 -13.72
C LYS A 488 15.12 -6.58 -14.57
N ILE A 489 13.97 -7.17 -14.24
CA ILE A 489 12.71 -6.87 -14.94
C ILE A 489 12.35 -5.37 -14.78
N ASP A 490 12.02 -4.72 -15.90
CA ASP A 490 11.68 -3.30 -15.95
C ASP A 490 10.17 -3.08 -15.74
N LYS A 491 9.76 -2.94 -14.48
CA LYS A 491 8.37 -2.66 -14.09
C LYS A 491 7.86 -1.32 -14.67
N VAL A 492 8.73 -0.33 -14.86
CA VAL A 492 8.37 0.99 -15.44
C VAL A 492 8.05 0.84 -16.93
N ALA A 493 8.85 0.07 -17.66
CA ALA A 493 8.57 -0.23 -19.06
C ALA A 493 7.26 -1.01 -19.22
N LEU A 494 6.95 -1.95 -18.32
CA LEU A 494 5.68 -2.68 -18.33
C LEU A 494 4.48 -1.75 -18.08
N GLU A 495 4.61 -0.81 -17.14
CA GLU A 495 3.57 0.18 -16.85
C GLU A 495 3.33 1.11 -18.03
N ALA A 496 4.39 1.65 -18.64
CA ALA A 496 4.30 2.50 -19.83
C ALA A 496 3.62 1.78 -21.01
N GLN A 497 3.96 0.51 -21.26
CA GLN A 497 3.29 -0.30 -22.28
C GLN A 497 1.80 -0.52 -21.97
N ARG A 498 1.43 -0.66 -20.69
CA ARG A 498 0.01 -0.79 -20.30
C ARG A 498 -0.74 0.51 -20.55
N GLU A 499 -0.13 1.65 -20.23
CA GLU A 499 -0.67 2.99 -20.46
C GLU A 499 -0.90 3.27 -21.95
N GLU A 500 0.09 2.99 -22.80
CA GLU A 500 -0.01 3.13 -24.26
C GLU A 500 -1.15 2.27 -24.84
N LYS A 501 -1.21 1.00 -24.42
CA LYS A 501 -2.28 0.08 -24.85
C LYS A 501 -3.66 0.60 -24.42
N TRP A 502 -3.80 1.09 -23.19
CA TRP A 502 -5.05 1.67 -22.71
C TRP A 502 -5.50 2.88 -23.52
N GLN A 503 -4.57 3.79 -23.86
CA GLN A 503 -4.87 4.95 -24.69
C GLN A 503 -5.35 4.53 -26.09
N SER A 504 -4.75 3.48 -26.67
CA SER A 504 -5.22 2.91 -27.94
C SER A 504 -6.61 2.27 -27.85
N GLU A 505 -6.91 1.56 -26.75
CA GLU A 505 -8.22 0.95 -26.48
C GLU A 505 -9.31 2.02 -26.28
N GLN A 506 -8.98 3.14 -25.64
CA GLN A 506 -9.87 4.30 -25.50
C GLN A 506 -10.11 5.01 -26.83
N ALA A 507 -9.06 5.31 -27.60
CA ALA A 507 -9.19 5.95 -28.91
C ALA A 507 -10.00 5.10 -29.89
N HIS A 508 -9.86 3.77 -29.85
CA HIS A 508 -10.68 2.86 -30.64
C HIS A 508 -12.16 2.91 -30.20
N SER A 509 -12.44 2.93 -28.90
CA SER A 509 -13.80 3.07 -28.37
C SER A 509 -14.45 4.40 -28.75
N GLU A 510 -13.69 5.51 -28.73
CA GLU A 510 -14.14 6.83 -29.19
C GLU A 510 -14.40 6.89 -30.70
N SER A 511 -13.59 6.19 -31.51
CA SER A 511 -13.81 6.10 -32.96
C SER A 511 -15.09 5.32 -33.32
N VAL A 512 -15.42 4.29 -32.55
CA VAL A 512 -16.68 3.53 -32.70
C VAL A 512 -17.88 4.38 -32.26
N LEU A 513 -17.73 5.23 -31.24
CA LEU A 513 -18.73 6.21 -30.80
C LEU A 513 -18.95 7.34 -31.83
N ALA A 514 -17.89 7.78 -32.54
CA ALA A 514 -17.98 8.77 -33.62
C ALA A 514 -18.65 8.22 -34.89
N ALA A 515 -18.49 6.92 -35.18
CA ALA A 515 -19.19 6.26 -36.29
C ALA A 515 -20.70 6.09 -36.02
N GLY A 516 -21.10 5.91 -34.75
CA GLY A 516 -22.51 5.80 -34.34
C GLY A 516 -23.29 7.12 -34.32
N SER A 517 -22.61 8.27 -34.25
CA SER A 517 -23.22 9.60 -34.17
C SER A 517 -23.50 10.26 -35.54
N ASN A 518 -23.07 9.64 -36.64
CA ASN A 518 -23.27 10.12 -38.02
C ASN A 518 -24.38 9.38 -38.80
N MET A 519 -25.43 8.88 -38.12
CA MET A 519 -26.66 8.42 -38.77
C MET A 519 -27.89 9.19 -38.26
N ASN A 520 -27.92 10.51 -38.46
CA ASN A 520 -29.17 11.26 -38.47
C ASN A 520 -29.82 11.14 -39.85
N GLY A 521 -30.65 10.11 -40.04
CA GLY A 521 -31.50 10.03 -41.23
C GLY A 521 -31.87 8.64 -41.74
N VAL A 522 -32.15 7.66 -40.87
CA VAL A 522 -32.89 6.45 -41.28
C VAL A 522 -33.82 6.05 -40.12
N GLU A 523 -35.11 5.85 -40.41
CA GLU A 523 -36.10 5.34 -39.45
C GLU A 523 -35.61 4.05 -38.77
N PRO A 524 -35.83 3.86 -37.46
CA PRO A 524 -35.39 2.67 -36.76
C PRO A 524 -36.25 1.48 -37.17
N ARG A 525 -35.67 0.56 -37.96
CA ARG A 525 -36.17 -0.80 -38.11
C ARG A 525 -35.27 -1.75 -37.33
N SER A 526 -35.92 -2.58 -36.51
CA SER A 526 -35.45 -3.80 -35.82
C SER A 526 -35.04 -3.66 -34.34
N ASN A 527 -35.83 -4.32 -33.48
CA ASN A 527 -35.69 -4.50 -32.02
C ASN A 527 -34.40 -5.25 -31.58
N GLY A 528 -33.43 -5.49 -32.47
CA GLY A 528 -32.22 -6.29 -32.18
C GLY A 528 -30.99 -5.47 -31.80
N VAL A 529 -30.88 -4.23 -32.27
CA VAL A 529 -29.69 -3.37 -32.04
C VAL A 529 -29.76 -2.70 -30.67
N GLU A 530 -30.95 -2.26 -30.25
CA GLU A 530 -31.19 -1.56 -28.98
C GLU A 530 -30.88 -2.45 -27.75
N ASN A 531 -31.25 -3.74 -27.81
CA ASN A 531 -30.94 -4.73 -26.77
C ASN A 531 -29.43 -4.91 -26.57
N SER A 532 -28.65 -4.88 -27.66
CA SER A 532 -27.19 -5.00 -27.58
C SER A 532 -26.53 -3.82 -26.85
N HIS A 533 -27.12 -2.62 -26.86
CA HIS A 533 -26.56 -1.45 -26.18
C HIS A 533 -26.84 -1.45 -24.67
N ILE A 534 -28.06 -1.80 -24.25
CA ILE A 534 -28.42 -1.91 -22.83
C ILE A 534 -27.58 -2.99 -22.15
N LEU A 535 -27.51 -4.18 -22.76
CA LEU A 535 -26.72 -5.30 -22.23
C LEU A 535 -25.23 -4.94 -22.14
N ASN A 536 -24.67 -4.24 -23.13
CA ASN A 536 -23.28 -3.79 -23.08
C ASN A 536 -23.04 -2.72 -21.99
N ALA A 537 -23.98 -1.81 -21.76
CA ALA A 537 -23.88 -0.82 -20.70
C ALA A 537 -23.95 -1.47 -19.30
N LEU A 538 -24.84 -2.46 -19.12
CA LEU A 538 -24.94 -3.24 -17.88
C LEU A 538 -23.67 -4.06 -17.63
N ARG A 539 -23.19 -4.83 -18.61
CA ARG A 539 -21.95 -5.59 -18.50
C ARG A 539 -20.74 -4.70 -18.25
N GLY A 540 -20.65 -3.57 -18.96
CA GLY A 540 -19.58 -2.58 -18.75
C GLY A 540 -19.62 -1.97 -17.36
N THR A 541 -20.82 -1.70 -16.83
CA THR A 541 -21.00 -1.18 -15.46
C THR A 541 -20.65 -2.23 -14.42
N PHE A 542 -21.18 -3.45 -14.51
CA PHE A 542 -20.86 -4.55 -13.60
C PHE A 542 -19.35 -4.84 -13.61
N SER A 543 -18.73 -4.85 -14.79
CA SER A 543 -17.29 -5.06 -14.93
C SER A 543 -16.48 -4.00 -14.17
N LYS A 544 -16.87 -2.73 -14.27
CA LYS A 544 -16.21 -1.62 -13.56
C LYS A 544 -16.45 -1.66 -12.06
N CYS A 545 -17.68 -1.92 -11.63
CA CYS A 545 -18.09 -1.83 -10.22
C CYS A 545 -17.73 -3.07 -9.40
N LEU A 546 -17.65 -4.24 -10.04
CA LEU A 546 -17.41 -5.54 -9.39
C LEU A 546 -16.02 -6.12 -9.73
N HIS A 547 -15.26 -5.44 -10.59
CA HIS A 547 -13.92 -5.85 -11.00
C HIS A 547 -13.86 -7.23 -11.66
N VAL A 548 -14.91 -7.58 -12.41
CA VAL A 548 -15.02 -8.81 -13.22
C VAL A 548 -14.80 -8.47 -14.69
N GLY A 549 -14.12 -9.33 -15.45
CA GLY A 549 -13.90 -9.06 -16.88
C GLY A 549 -15.22 -9.00 -17.65
N GLN A 550 -15.46 -7.95 -18.44
CA GLN A 550 -16.73 -7.78 -19.18
C GLN A 550 -17.09 -8.99 -20.06
N ALA A 551 -16.09 -9.64 -20.65
CA ALA A 551 -16.26 -10.86 -21.47
C ALA A 551 -16.79 -12.07 -20.67
N GLN A 552 -16.61 -12.09 -19.34
CA GLN A 552 -17.08 -13.15 -18.45
C GLN A 552 -18.52 -12.94 -17.99
N LEU A 553 -19.09 -11.75 -18.20
CA LEU A 553 -20.44 -11.40 -17.79
C LEU A 553 -21.46 -11.79 -18.86
N ASN A 554 -22.55 -12.42 -18.44
CA ASN A 554 -23.70 -12.82 -19.25
C ASN A 554 -25.01 -12.39 -18.55
N GLU A 555 -26.16 -12.68 -19.14
CA GLU A 555 -27.47 -12.30 -18.60
C GLU A 555 -27.75 -12.88 -17.21
N GLU A 556 -27.22 -14.07 -16.90
CA GLU A 556 -27.40 -14.75 -15.60
C GLU A 556 -26.44 -14.23 -14.52
N SER A 557 -25.49 -13.36 -14.87
CA SER A 557 -24.49 -12.83 -13.94
C SER A 557 -25.17 -12.00 -12.84
N SER A 558 -25.11 -12.50 -11.61
CA SER A 558 -25.72 -11.89 -10.43
C SER A 558 -24.76 -10.88 -9.76
N PHE A 559 -25.27 -9.69 -9.45
CA PHE A 559 -24.53 -8.58 -8.87
C PHE A 559 -23.98 -8.96 -7.49
N THR A 560 -24.81 -9.53 -6.62
CA THR A 560 -24.43 -9.94 -5.26
C THR A 560 -23.48 -11.14 -5.27
N SER A 561 -23.72 -12.16 -6.11
CA SER A 561 -22.82 -13.33 -6.21
C SER A 561 -21.43 -12.98 -6.73
N LEU A 562 -21.31 -11.88 -7.48
CA LEU A 562 -20.03 -11.33 -7.94
C LEU A 562 -19.40 -10.35 -6.94
N GLY A 563 -19.90 -10.30 -5.69
CA GLY A 563 -19.35 -9.47 -4.61
C GLY A 563 -19.99 -8.08 -4.51
N GLY A 564 -21.09 -7.83 -5.21
CA GLY A 564 -21.82 -6.58 -5.17
C GLY A 564 -22.48 -6.33 -3.81
N ASN A 565 -22.27 -5.12 -3.29
CA ASN A 565 -22.88 -4.60 -2.07
C ASN A 565 -23.57 -3.24 -2.32
N SER A 566 -24.20 -2.68 -1.29
CA SER A 566 -24.94 -1.41 -1.38
C SER A 566 -24.10 -0.25 -1.95
N PHE A 567 -22.82 -0.17 -1.62
CA PHE A 567 -21.94 0.90 -2.10
C PHE A 567 -21.57 0.72 -3.58
N SER A 568 -21.22 -0.51 -3.98
CA SER A 568 -21.01 -0.82 -5.39
C SER A 568 -22.29 -0.64 -6.23
N ALA A 569 -23.47 -0.88 -5.65
CA ALA A 569 -24.75 -0.65 -6.32
C ALA A 569 -25.03 0.85 -6.52
N ILE A 570 -24.66 1.71 -5.56
CA ILE A 570 -24.71 3.17 -5.73
C ILE A 570 -23.84 3.61 -6.92
N ARG A 571 -22.60 3.12 -6.99
CA ARG A 571 -21.68 3.41 -8.10
C ARG A 571 -22.21 2.88 -9.43
N ALA A 572 -22.79 1.69 -9.45
CA ALA A 572 -23.36 1.08 -10.64
C ALA A 572 -24.57 1.87 -11.16
N SER A 573 -25.49 2.26 -10.27
CA SER A 573 -26.62 3.15 -10.57
C SER A 573 -26.15 4.45 -11.22
N GLN A 574 -25.14 5.10 -10.65
CA GLN A 574 -24.57 6.33 -11.22
C GLN A 574 -23.91 6.11 -12.59
N SER A 575 -23.19 5.00 -12.77
CA SER A 575 -22.61 4.62 -14.06
C SER A 575 -23.70 4.44 -15.13
N LEU A 576 -24.77 3.70 -14.81
CA LEU A 576 -25.90 3.47 -15.72
C LEU A 576 -26.63 4.77 -16.07
N LYS A 577 -26.77 5.68 -15.11
CA LYS A 577 -27.37 7.00 -15.34
C LYS A 577 -26.59 7.82 -16.38
N ARG A 578 -25.26 7.71 -16.43
CA ARG A 578 -24.43 8.35 -17.47
C ARG A 578 -24.67 7.78 -18.86
N PHE A 579 -25.16 6.54 -18.97
CA PHE A 579 -25.62 5.94 -20.22
C PHE A 579 -27.09 6.27 -20.54
N GLY A 580 -27.76 7.08 -19.70
CA GLY A 580 -29.17 7.44 -19.86
C GLY A 580 -30.15 6.45 -19.26
N TYR A 581 -29.67 5.44 -18.51
CA TYR A 581 -30.51 4.43 -17.88
C TYR A 581 -30.73 4.74 -16.40
N GLU A 582 -31.97 4.94 -16.00
CA GLU A 582 -32.34 5.19 -14.60
C GLU A 582 -32.65 3.86 -13.89
N VAL A 583 -31.63 3.33 -13.20
CA VAL A 583 -31.76 2.13 -12.37
C VAL A 583 -31.26 2.47 -10.97
N SER A 584 -32.13 2.38 -9.96
CA SER A 584 -31.76 2.70 -8.58
C SER A 584 -30.81 1.65 -7.99
N PRO A 585 -30.01 2.01 -6.96
CA PRO A 585 -29.15 1.05 -6.28
C PRO A 585 -29.91 -0.16 -5.73
N VAL A 586 -31.15 0.06 -5.26
CA VAL A 586 -32.03 -0.98 -4.73
C VAL A 586 -32.56 -1.88 -5.84
N GLN A 587 -32.89 -1.36 -7.02
CA GLN A 587 -33.27 -2.17 -8.17
C GLN A 587 -32.14 -3.11 -8.59
N ILE A 588 -30.88 -2.64 -8.58
CA ILE A 588 -29.69 -3.46 -8.87
C ILE A 588 -29.59 -4.65 -7.91
N LEU A 589 -29.72 -4.41 -6.61
CA LEU A 589 -29.64 -5.46 -5.60
C LEU A 589 -30.86 -6.40 -5.62
N ARG A 590 -32.06 -5.88 -5.91
CA ARG A 590 -33.31 -6.64 -5.86
C ARG A 590 -33.49 -7.55 -7.08
N LEU A 591 -33.14 -7.05 -8.27
CA LEU A 591 -33.22 -7.80 -9.52
C LEU A 591 -32.00 -8.71 -9.70
N ASP A 592 -30.86 -8.28 -9.16
CA ASP A 592 -29.58 -8.97 -9.00
C ASP A 592 -28.89 -9.37 -10.32
N THR A 593 -29.60 -9.90 -11.30
CA THR A 593 -29.03 -10.37 -12.57
C THR A 593 -29.05 -9.31 -13.68
N ILE A 594 -28.07 -9.39 -14.58
CA ILE A 594 -28.00 -8.51 -15.76
C ILE A 594 -29.27 -8.63 -16.63
N GLY A 595 -29.80 -9.83 -16.84
CA GLY A 595 -30.98 -10.07 -17.67
C GLY A 595 -32.26 -9.43 -17.11
N GLU A 596 -32.48 -9.50 -15.80
CA GLU A 596 -33.63 -8.84 -15.16
C GLU A 596 -33.50 -7.31 -15.17
N LEU A 597 -32.27 -6.79 -15.01
CA LEU A 597 -32.01 -5.36 -15.15
C LEU A 597 -32.24 -4.87 -16.56
N GLU A 598 -31.77 -5.61 -17.57
CA GLU A 598 -32.02 -5.31 -18.98
C GLU A 598 -33.51 -5.28 -19.28
N ARG A 599 -34.26 -6.27 -18.78
CA ARG A 599 -35.71 -6.35 -18.94
C ARG A 599 -36.42 -5.09 -18.42
N ILE A 600 -36.06 -4.64 -17.21
CA ILE A 600 -36.67 -3.45 -16.61
C ILE A 600 -36.25 -2.17 -17.34
N VAL A 601 -34.98 -2.04 -17.74
CA VAL A 601 -34.52 -0.88 -18.52
C VAL A 601 -35.23 -0.80 -19.87
N ARG A 602 -35.52 -1.96 -20.49
CA ARG A 602 -36.29 -2.05 -21.75
C ARG A 602 -37.76 -1.72 -21.57
N GLU A 603 -38.37 -2.15 -20.47
CA GLU A 603 -39.81 -2.00 -20.20
C GLU A 603 -40.16 -0.66 -19.51
N ALA A 604 -39.16 0.09 -19.05
CA ALA A 604 -39.36 1.37 -18.38
C ALA A 604 -40.02 2.39 -19.33
N PRO A 605 -41.25 2.87 -19.05
CA PRO A 605 -41.83 3.97 -19.81
C PRO A 605 -40.96 5.22 -19.60
N SER A 606 -40.76 5.99 -20.67
CA SER A 606 -39.93 7.22 -20.71
C SER A 606 -40.45 8.38 -19.84
N SER A 607 -41.21 8.09 -18.78
CA SER A 607 -42.09 9.05 -18.10
C SER A 607 -42.38 8.69 -16.64
N GLU A 608 -41.36 8.57 -15.78
CA GLU A 608 -41.54 9.13 -14.44
C GLU A 608 -41.25 10.63 -14.50
N PRO A 609 -42.12 11.50 -13.96
CA PRO A 609 -41.88 12.94 -13.96
C PRO A 609 -40.61 13.23 -13.16
N ARG A 610 -39.54 13.57 -13.90
CA ARG A 610 -38.25 14.05 -13.37
C ARG A 610 -38.52 15.01 -12.22
N LEU A 611 -37.94 14.74 -11.05
CA LEU A 611 -37.79 15.77 -10.03
C LEU A 611 -36.90 16.84 -10.68
N GLU A 612 -37.48 18.01 -11.00
CA GLU A 612 -36.76 19.09 -11.66
C GLU A 612 -35.56 19.49 -10.80
N THR A 613 -34.36 19.13 -11.24
CA THR A 613 -33.09 19.59 -10.65
C THR A 613 -32.71 21.00 -11.13
N ASN A 614 -33.50 21.60 -12.03
CA ASN A 614 -33.13 22.81 -12.78
C ASN A 614 -33.82 24.09 -12.30
N VAL A 615 -33.83 24.34 -10.99
CA VAL A 615 -34.03 25.71 -10.50
C VAL A 615 -32.75 26.16 -9.79
N LEU A 616 -31.78 26.57 -10.60
CA LEU A 616 -30.66 27.42 -10.16
C LEU A 616 -31.25 28.78 -9.76
N SER A 617 -31.80 28.86 -8.55
CA SER A 617 -32.02 30.15 -7.91
C SER A 617 -30.64 30.72 -7.57
N THR A 618 -30.25 31.77 -8.29
CA THR A 618 -29.04 32.57 -8.05
C THR A 618 -29.16 33.46 -6.81
N ASN A 619 -30.21 33.31 -6.01
CA ASN A 619 -30.41 34.12 -4.82
C ASN A 619 -29.73 33.45 -3.61
N ASP A 620 -28.54 33.94 -3.26
CA ASP A 620 -27.74 33.48 -2.10
C ASP A 620 -28.41 33.77 -0.74
N SER A 621 -29.42 34.66 -0.71
CA SER A 621 -30.19 35.01 0.50
C SER A 621 -31.42 34.12 0.77
N GLU A 622 -31.73 33.19 -0.13
CA GLU A 622 -32.89 32.31 0.00
C GLU A 622 -32.73 31.31 1.15
N ARG A 623 -33.72 31.25 2.05
CA ARG A 623 -33.81 30.22 3.11
C ARG A 623 -34.34 28.91 2.53
N ILE A 624 -33.65 27.82 2.84
CA ILE A 624 -33.91 26.49 2.30
C ILE A 624 -34.29 25.56 3.45
N PRO A 625 -35.42 24.82 3.36
CA PRO A 625 -35.76 23.83 4.37
C PRO A 625 -34.65 22.78 4.53
N ALA A 626 -34.23 22.52 5.77
CA ALA A 626 -33.25 21.47 6.04
C ALA A 626 -33.78 20.08 5.64
N THR A 627 -32.88 19.14 5.37
CA THR A 627 -33.28 17.74 5.12
C THR A 627 -33.91 17.12 6.37
N PRO A 628 -34.71 16.04 6.25
CA PRO A 628 -35.28 15.35 7.41
C PRO A 628 -34.29 15.03 8.53
N VAL A 629 -33.11 14.52 8.17
CA VAL A 629 -32.04 14.20 9.12
C VAL A 629 -31.42 15.45 9.75
N GLN A 630 -31.19 16.51 8.97
CA GLN A 630 -30.67 17.76 9.51
C GLN A 630 -31.64 18.39 10.52
N VAL A 631 -32.96 18.32 10.27
CA VAL A 631 -33.98 18.79 11.24
C VAL A 631 -33.86 18.05 12.58
N VAL A 632 -33.58 16.74 12.58
CA VAL A 632 -33.37 15.97 13.81
C VAL A 632 -32.15 16.49 14.58
N HIS A 633 -31.01 16.69 13.89
CA HIS A 633 -29.80 17.18 14.56
C HIS A 633 -29.94 18.63 15.04
N LEU A 634 -30.65 19.49 14.31
CA LEU A 634 -30.95 20.86 14.75
C LEU A 634 -31.85 20.89 16.00
N ARG A 635 -32.82 19.98 16.10
CA ARG A 635 -33.62 19.83 17.33
C ARG A 635 -32.78 19.31 18.49
N ARG A 636 -31.89 18.34 18.24
CA ARG A 636 -30.94 17.88 19.25
C ARG A 636 -30.02 19.00 19.72
N SER A 637 -29.65 19.96 18.87
CA SER A 637 -28.90 21.13 19.31
C SER A 637 -29.60 21.90 20.44
N ILE A 638 -30.94 21.89 20.49
CA ILE A 638 -31.75 22.56 21.50
C ILE A 638 -31.97 21.65 22.72
N GLU A 639 -32.25 20.36 22.50
CA GLU A 639 -32.69 19.43 23.55
C GLU A 639 -31.54 18.66 24.21
N THR A 640 -30.56 18.21 23.42
CA THR A 640 -29.48 17.27 23.79
C THR A 640 -28.22 17.54 22.94
N PRO A 641 -27.54 18.68 23.12
CA PRO A 641 -26.48 19.15 22.23
C PRO A 641 -25.30 18.17 22.13
N GLU A 642 -24.98 17.44 23.20
CA GLU A 642 -23.95 16.39 23.18
C GLU A 642 -24.27 15.25 22.18
N ALA A 643 -25.54 14.97 21.91
CA ALA A 643 -25.97 13.96 20.93
C ALA A 643 -25.98 14.48 19.48
N ALA A 644 -25.69 15.76 19.29
CA ALA A 644 -25.56 16.42 18.00
C ALA A 644 -24.11 16.76 17.64
N ALA A 645 -23.13 16.42 18.50
CA ALA A 645 -21.71 16.69 18.27
C ALA A 645 -20.94 15.41 17.96
N LEU A 646 -20.01 15.51 17.01
CA LEU A 646 -18.99 14.54 16.65
C LEU A 646 -17.65 15.10 17.14
N ILE A 647 -16.99 14.34 18.00
CA ILE A 647 -15.70 14.74 18.58
C ILE A 647 -14.68 13.68 18.27
N GLY A 648 -13.66 14.08 17.52
CA GLY A 648 -12.61 13.20 17.04
C GLY A 648 -11.24 13.82 17.20
N THR A 649 -10.26 12.97 17.39
CA THR A 649 -8.84 13.33 17.52
C THR A 649 -8.08 12.66 16.40
N ALA A 650 -7.43 13.47 15.57
CA ALA A 650 -6.52 13.00 14.53
C ALA A 650 -5.08 13.31 14.92
N ARG A 651 -4.21 12.30 14.84
CA ARG A 651 -2.75 12.48 15.07
C ARG A 651 -2.00 12.21 13.78
N TRP A 652 -0.99 13.02 13.51
CA TRP A 652 -0.09 12.80 12.38
C TRP A 652 0.79 11.59 12.65
N ILE A 653 0.71 10.57 11.79
CA ILE A 653 1.46 9.32 11.89
C ILE A 653 2.44 9.10 10.73
N ALA A 654 2.42 9.98 9.72
CA ALA A 654 3.37 9.93 8.62
C ALA A 654 4.76 10.48 9.02
N ASP A 655 5.69 10.54 8.05
CA ASP A 655 7.08 11.01 8.24
C ASP A 655 7.12 12.28 9.10
N ALA A 656 7.73 12.19 10.29
CA ALA A 656 7.82 13.29 11.25
C ALA A 656 8.51 14.54 10.66
N ARG A 657 9.33 14.38 9.61
CA ARG A 657 9.98 15.51 8.91
C ARG A 657 9.06 16.20 7.90
N LYS A 658 7.94 15.56 7.58
CA LYS A 658 6.84 16.10 6.76
C LYS A 658 5.63 16.53 7.60
N THR A 659 5.71 16.45 8.93
CA THR A 659 4.65 16.94 9.81
C THR A 659 4.31 18.38 9.40
N PRO A 660 3.05 18.65 9.01
CA PRO A 660 2.69 19.99 8.58
C PRO A 660 2.78 20.97 9.76
N THR A 661 3.05 22.23 9.47
CA THR A 661 2.89 23.28 10.48
C THR A 661 1.41 23.51 10.76
N PRO A 662 1.05 24.07 11.93
CA PRO A 662 -0.31 24.54 12.18
C PRO A 662 -0.85 25.46 11.06
N SER A 663 -0.01 26.32 10.49
CA SER A 663 -0.39 27.19 9.38
C SER A 663 -0.65 26.45 8.07
N GLU A 664 0.17 25.45 7.72
CA GLU A 664 -0.04 24.59 6.55
C GLU A 664 -1.34 23.79 6.71
N LEU A 665 -1.58 23.23 7.89
CA LEU A 665 -2.80 22.50 8.21
C LEU A 665 -4.04 23.39 8.18
N HIS A 666 -3.98 24.59 8.76
CA HIS A 666 -5.08 25.55 8.73
C HIS A 666 -5.45 25.94 7.29
N LYS A 667 -4.46 26.21 6.43
CA LYS A 667 -4.69 26.47 5.00
C LYS A 667 -5.33 25.29 4.29
N ALA A 668 -4.90 24.06 4.61
CA ALA A 668 -5.48 22.85 4.07
C ALA A 668 -6.96 22.69 4.46
N PHE A 669 -7.29 22.91 5.73
CA PHE A 669 -8.69 22.94 6.21
C PHE A 669 -9.52 23.99 5.48
N ILE A 670 -9.05 25.24 5.37
CA ILE A 670 -9.77 26.29 4.63
C ILE A 670 -10.04 25.85 3.19
N LYS A 671 -9.04 25.30 2.50
CA LYS A 671 -9.16 24.87 1.10
C LYS A 671 -10.18 23.73 0.97
N ALA A 672 -10.09 22.71 1.83
CA ALA A 672 -10.98 21.56 1.83
C ALA A 672 -12.43 21.96 2.16
N LEU A 673 -12.65 22.73 3.22
CA LEU A 673 -13.99 23.16 3.61
C LEU A 673 -14.62 24.11 2.58
N SER A 674 -13.82 24.93 1.88
CA SER A 674 -14.32 25.82 0.83
C SER A 674 -14.86 25.09 -0.41
N ALA A 675 -14.46 23.83 -0.63
CA ALA A 675 -14.96 23.00 -1.72
C ALA A 675 -16.41 22.51 -1.51
N HIS A 676 -16.97 22.68 -0.30
CA HIS A 676 -18.28 22.15 0.09
C HIS A 676 -19.16 23.23 0.74
N ASP A 677 -20.31 23.55 0.13
CA ASP A 677 -21.15 24.68 0.53
C ASP A 677 -21.79 24.56 1.93
N VAL A 678 -21.90 23.34 2.46
CA VAL A 678 -22.41 23.07 3.82
C VAL A 678 -21.58 23.78 4.90
N PHE A 679 -20.28 24.00 4.69
CA PHE A 679 -19.45 24.74 5.64
C PHE A 679 -19.59 26.25 5.50
N SER A 680 -20.22 26.76 4.45
CA SER A 680 -20.57 28.17 4.28
C SER A 680 -22.06 28.40 4.54
N THR A 681 -22.64 27.67 5.49
CA THR A 681 -24.08 27.68 5.76
C THR A 681 -24.38 28.11 7.21
N ARG A 682 -25.39 28.97 7.36
CA ARG A 682 -26.05 29.29 8.64
C ARG A 682 -27.36 28.52 8.74
N PHE A 683 -27.56 27.82 9.86
CA PHE A 683 -28.82 27.17 10.18
C PHE A 683 -29.70 28.09 11.04
N HIS A 684 -30.99 28.17 10.72
CA HIS A 684 -31.99 28.95 11.43
C HIS A 684 -32.87 27.98 12.23
N LEU A 685 -32.74 28.01 13.56
CA LEU A 685 -33.46 27.07 14.45
C LEU A 685 -34.96 27.37 14.57
N GLU A 686 -35.39 28.60 14.28
CA GLU A 686 -36.79 29.04 14.38
C GLU A 686 -37.73 28.31 13.41
N ASP A 687 -37.25 28.06 12.18
CA ASP A 687 -38.02 27.47 11.08
C ASP A 687 -37.35 26.21 10.51
N MET A 688 -36.23 25.78 11.10
CA MET A 688 -35.42 24.63 10.68
C MET A 688 -34.98 24.74 9.21
N THR A 689 -34.62 25.96 8.79
CA THR A 689 -34.07 26.26 7.47
C THR A 689 -32.57 26.55 7.53
N PHE A 690 -31.94 26.71 6.38
CA PHE A 690 -30.57 27.20 6.28
C PHE A 690 -30.39 28.16 5.12
N SER A 691 -29.39 29.04 5.21
CA SER A 691 -29.02 30.00 4.17
C SER A 691 -27.49 30.11 4.07
N ARG A 692 -27.00 30.69 2.98
CA ARG A 692 -25.56 30.85 2.75
C ARG A 692 -24.95 31.94 3.66
N LEU A 693 -23.69 31.73 4.03
CA LEU A 693 -22.78 32.72 4.63
C LEU A 693 -21.69 33.09 3.60
N ASP A 694 -21.24 34.33 3.62
CA ASP A 694 -20.12 34.82 2.79
C ASP A 694 -18.73 34.38 3.33
N ARG A 695 -18.72 33.50 4.33
CA ARG A 695 -17.53 32.96 4.99
C ARG A 695 -17.77 31.53 5.44
N LEU A 696 -16.68 30.81 5.76
CA LEU A 696 -16.76 29.51 6.42
C LEU A 696 -17.34 29.66 7.84
N ASN A 697 -18.22 28.73 8.19
CA ASN A 697 -18.79 28.47 9.51
C ASN A 697 -17.84 27.55 10.30
N PHE A 698 -16.64 28.04 10.51
CA PHE A 698 -15.47 27.30 10.97
C PHE A 698 -14.71 28.12 12.01
N ASP A 699 -14.34 27.48 13.13
CA ASP A 699 -13.50 28.04 14.18
C ASP A 699 -12.18 27.25 14.30
N TRP A 700 -11.06 27.95 14.44
CA TRP A 700 -9.72 27.37 14.50
C TRP A 700 -8.96 27.91 15.71
N ARG A 701 -8.42 27.00 16.52
CA ARG A 701 -7.59 27.30 17.69
C ARG A 701 -6.27 26.57 17.57
N GLU A 702 -5.18 27.22 17.97
CA GLU A 702 -3.85 26.62 18.00
C GLU A 702 -3.35 26.55 19.45
N VAL A 703 -2.81 25.39 19.81
CA VAL A 703 -2.19 25.14 21.10
C VAL A 703 -0.79 24.57 20.83
N SER A 704 0.23 25.26 21.34
CA SER A 704 1.62 24.78 21.28
C SER A 704 2.01 24.29 22.67
N VAL A 705 2.49 23.05 22.76
CA VAL A 705 2.87 22.41 24.04
C VAL A 705 4.24 21.77 23.97
N ARG A 706 4.82 21.41 25.11
CA ARG A 706 6.03 20.59 25.14
C ARG A 706 5.68 19.15 24.77
N ASP A 707 6.65 18.43 24.27
CA ASP A 707 6.50 17.02 23.86
C ASP A 707 5.90 16.14 24.98
N SER A 708 6.37 16.33 26.22
CA SER A 708 5.87 15.60 27.39
C SER A 708 4.41 15.90 27.77
N GLU A 709 3.84 16.98 27.26
CA GLU A 709 2.48 17.44 27.55
C GLU A 709 1.52 17.15 26.38
N PHE A 710 2.01 16.58 25.28
CA PHE A 710 1.26 16.45 24.03
C PHE A 710 -0.03 15.62 24.19
N GLU A 711 0.06 14.47 24.88
CA GLU A 711 -1.11 13.62 25.10
C GLU A 711 -2.11 14.26 26.08
N GLU A 712 -1.62 14.88 27.16
CA GLU A 712 -2.48 15.60 28.10
C GLU A 712 -3.20 16.76 27.40
N ALA A 713 -2.53 17.46 26.49
CA ALA A 713 -3.10 18.54 25.70
C ALA A 713 -4.17 18.05 24.72
N CYS A 714 -3.98 16.89 24.08
CA CYS A 714 -5.01 16.27 23.24
C CYS A 714 -6.27 15.93 24.06
N ILE A 715 -6.09 15.29 25.21
CA ILE A 715 -7.19 14.93 26.13
C ILE A 715 -7.90 16.19 26.63
N ALA A 716 -7.15 17.21 27.05
CA ALA A 716 -7.71 18.49 27.51
C ALA A 716 -8.49 19.21 26.40
N ALA A 717 -8.00 19.18 25.15
CA ALA A 717 -8.69 19.75 24.00
C ALA A 717 -10.01 19.03 23.68
N GLU A 718 -10.05 17.70 23.79
CA GLU A 718 -11.31 16.95 23.69
C GLU A 718 -12.29 17.31 24.80
N GLN A 719 -11.84 17.36 26.05
CA GLN A 719 -12.67 17.74 27.19
C GLN A 719 -13.20 19.18 27.05
N GLN A 720 -12.36 20.10 26.57
CA GLN A 720 -12.79 21.47 26.30
C GLN A 720 -13.83 21.50 25.18
N THR A 721 -13.61 20.77 24.08
CA THR A 721 -14.57 20.68 22.98
C THR A 721 -15.93 20.18 23.45
N ARG A 722 -15.96 19.20 24.37
CA ARG A 722 -17.19 18.72 25.02
C ARG A 722 -17.86 19.80 25.88
N ARG A 723 -17.09 20.56 26.66
CA ARG A 723 -17.62 21.66 27.50
C ARG A 723 -18.14 22.84 26.68
N ASP A 724 -17.57 23.07 25.50
CA ASP A 724 -17.99 24.11 24.57
C ASP A 724 -19.29 23.75 23.83
N MET A 725 -19.84 22.54 24.05
CA MET A 725 -21.19 22.17 23.60
C MET A 725 -22.21 22.64 24.64
N TYR A 726 -23.11 23.52 24.21
CA TYR A 726 -24.20 24.04 25.02
C TYR A 726 -25.52 23.96 24.23
N PRO A 727 -26.68 23.87 24.91
CA PRO A 727 -27.96 23.88 24.23
C PRO A 727 -28.14 25.19 23.47
N LEU A 728 -28.44 25.10 22.18
CA LEU A 728 -28.66 26.26 21.33
C LEU A 728 -30.06 26.82 21.57
N SER A 729 -30.14 28.15 21.61
CA SER A 729 -31.37 28.93 21.64
C SER A 729 -31.71 29.43 20.23
N THR A 730 -32.98 29.72 19.97
CA THR A 730 -33.41 30.40 18.73
C THR A 730 -32.81 31.80 18.57
N SER A 731 -32.25 32.37 19.64
CA SER A 731 -31.50 33.64 19.62
C SER A 731 -30.04 33.50 19.16
N ASP A 732 -29.52 32.28 19.02
CA ASP A 732 -28.13 32.04 18.65
C ASP A 732 -27.94 32.11 17.13
N ILE A 733 -27.51 33.27 16.64
CA ILE A 733 -27.48 33.58 15.20
C ILE A 733 -26.18 33.12 14.52
N GLU A 734 -25.06 33.05 15.24
CA GLU A 734 -23.74 32.72 14.68
C GLU A 734 -22.95 31.75 15.56
N VAL A 735 -23.41 30.50 15.65
CA VAL A 735 -22.65 29.42 16.30
C VAL A 735 -21.73 28.76 15.28
N PRO A 736 -20.43 28.58 15.57
CA PRO A 736 -19.56 27.74 14.76
C PRO A 736 -19.95 26.27 14.91
N PHE A 737 -20.42 25.67 13.81
CA PHE A 737 -20.81 24.25 13.76
C PHE A 737 -19.61 23.33 13.44
N TYR A 738 -18.44 23.88 13.07
CA TYR A 738 -17.18 23.15 12.95
C TYR A 738 -16.09 23.88 13.74
N ARG A 739 -15.52 23.22 14.75
CA ARG A 739 -14.37 23.73 15.51
C ARG A 739 -13.18 22.79 15.37
N VAL A 740 -11.98 23.35 15.26
CA VAL A 740 -10.73 22.58 15.29
C VAL A 740 -9.78 23.20 16.29
N THR A 741 -9.25 22.37 17.19
CA THR A 741 -8.12 22.71 18.03
C THR A 741 -6.89 21.95 17.55
N CYS A 742 -5.96 22.65 16.93
CA CYS A 742 -4.68 22.13 16.49
C CYS A 742 -3.69 22.14 17.66
N ILE A 743 -3.18 20.96 18.03
CA ILE A 743 -2.14 20.79 19.05
C ILE A 743 -0.83 20.49 18.34
N SER A 744 0.21 21.27 18.63
CA SER A 744 1.52 21.11 18.02
C SER A 744 2.63 21.08 19.06
N VAL A 745 3.67 20.31 18.77
CA VAL A 745 4.94 20.35 19.47
C VAL A 745 5.93 21.13 18.59
N PRO A 746 6.74 22.06 19.17
CA PRO A 746 7.76 22.79 18.42
C PRO A 746 8.67 21.88 17.58
N ASP A 747 9.29 22.49 16.56
CA ASP A 747 10.19 21.80 15.62
C ASP A 747 9.54 20.65 14.84
N ARG A 748 8.21 20.72 14.64
CA ARG A 748 7.41 19.74 13.88
C ARG A 748 7.47 18.32 14.47
N LYS A 749 7.78 18.20 15.77
CA LYS A 749 7.99 16.90 16.43
C LYS A 749 6.72 16.06 16.50
N ALA A 750 5.58 16.69 16.77
CA ALA A 750 4.28 16.05 16.77
C ALA A 750 3.19 17.06 16.43
N LEU A 751 2.10 16.57 15.85
CA LEU A 751 0.93 17.36 15.49
C LEU A 751 -0.33 16.50 15.64
N ALA A 752 -1.34 17.09 16.24
CA ALA A 752 -2.68 16.55 16.29
C ALA A 752 -3.70 17.66 16.06
N TYR A 753 -4.91 17.28 15.69
CA TYR A 753 -6.04 18.17 15.75
C TYR A 753 -7.25 17.46 16.38
N VAL A 754 -7.95 18.18 17.23
CA VAL A 754 -9.22 17.76 17.82
C VAL A 754 -10.34 18.52 17.12
N THR A 755 -11.27 17.80 16.51
CA THR A 755 -12.43 18.36 15.84
C THR A 755 -13.65 18.30 16.75
N GLY A 756 -14.38 19.40 16.88
CA GLY A 756 -15.75 19.44 17.38
C GLY A 756 -16.69 19.82 16.25
N ILE A 757 -17.31 18.83 15.62
CA ILE A 757 -18.16 19.02 14.44
C ILE A 757 -19.60 18.75 14.84
N HIS A 758 -20.50 19.66 14.53
CA HIS A 758 -21.91 19.39 14.68
C HIS A 758 -22.37 18.44 13.56
N HIS A 759 -23.04 17.37 13.96
CA HIS A 759 -23.44 16.27 13.09
C HIS A 759 -24.37 16.71 11.95
N VAL A 760 -25.00 17.89 12.03
CA VAL A 760 -25.77 18.50 10.92
C VAL A 760 -24.92 18.80 9.66
N LEU A 761 -23.61 18.99 9.84
CA LEU A 761 -22.68 19.32 8.75
C LEU A 761 -22.13 18.09 8.05
N VAL A 762 -21.94 16.99 8.79
CA VAL A 762 -21.20 15.83 8.30
C VAL A 762 -21.76 14.54 8.87
N ASP A 763 -21.63 13.47 8.11
CA ASP A 763 -21.68 12.10 8.59
C ASP A 763 -20.34 11.38 8.34
N VAL A 764 -20.27 10.09 8.66
CA VAL A 764 -19.03 9.29 8.56
C VAL A 764 -18.47 9.24 7.13
N ILE A 765 -19.33 9.18 6.10
CA ILE A 765 -18.89 9.18 4.70
C ILE A 765 -18.35 10.57 4.33
N ALA A 766 -19.06 11.64 4.73
CA ALA A 766 -18.62 13.01 4.53
C ALA A 766 -17.25 13.27 5.20
N GLN A 767 -17.01 12.72 6.39
CA GLN A 767 -15.70 12.80 7.05
C GLN A 767 -14.58 12.14 6.23
N THR A 768 -14.87 11.02 5.54
CA THR A 768 -13.89 10.35 4.67
C THR A 768 -13.54 11.20 3.45
N VAL A 769 -14.54 11.86 2.86
CA VAL A 769 -14.34 12.84 1.77
C VAL A 769 -13.49 14.02 2.25
N LEU A 770 -13.77 14.54 3.45
CA LEU A 770 -13.01 15.65 4.03
C LEU A 770 -11.56 15.28 4.36
N ALA A 771 -11.32 14.11 4.94
CA ALA A 771 -9.98 13.64 5.25
C ALA A 771 -9.13 13.54 3.98
N ARG A 772 -9.69 12.99 2.89
CA ARG A 772 -9.06 12.98 1.56
C ARG A 772 -8.76 14.39 1.06
N ASP A 773 -9.73 15.30 1.14
CA ASP A 773 -9.59 16.66 0.62
C ASP A 773 -8.55 17.48 1.41
N ILE A 774 -8.43 17.26 2.71
CA ILE A 774 -7.37 17.84 3.56
C ILE A 774 -6.00 17.34 3.12
N ASP A 775 -5.85 16.03 2.84
CA ASP A 775 -4.59 15.47 2.36
C ASP A 775 -4.20 15.98 0.96
N LEU A 776 -5.16 16.07 0.03
CA LEU A 776 -4.94 16.69 -1.28
C LEU A 776 -4.50 18.15 -1.12
N ALA A 777 -5.12 18.89 -0.21
CA ALA A 777 -4.77 20.27 0.08
C ALA A 777 -3.35 20.41 0.65
N LEU A 778 -2.95 19.53 1.58
CA LEU A 778 -1.61 19.47 2.14
C LEU A 778 -0.55 19.12 1.09
N ALA A 779 -0.90 18.26 0.12
CA ALA A 779 -0.06 17.92 -1.02
C ALA A 779 0.03 19.04 -2.08
N GLY A 780 -0.77 20.11 -1.95
CA GLY A 780 -0.84 21.20 -2.92
C GLY A 780 -1.69 20.90 -4.16
N GLU A 781 -2.43 19.79 -4.16
CA GLU A 781 -3.25 19.34 -5.28
C GLU A 781 -4.60 20.09 -5.37
N SER A 782 -5.28 19.97 -6.51
CA SER A 782 -6.61 20.54 -6.72
C SER A 782 -7.68 19.72 -6.01
N ILE A 783 -8.55 20.37 -5.24
CA ILE A 783 -9.68 19.73 -4.56
C ILE A 783 -10.90 19.77 -5.50
N PRO A 784 -11.57 18.64 -5.76
CA PRO A 784 -12.80 18.63 -6.54
C PRO A 784 -13.90 19.43 -5.83
N GLN A 785 -14.63 20.26 -6.58
CA GLN A 785 -15.81 20.95 -6.04
C GLN A 785 -16.92 19.92 -5.74
N GLY A 786 -17.43 19.91 -4.50
CA GLY A 786 -18.52 19.03 -4.08
C GLY A 786 -19.88 19.43 -4.67
N PRO A 787 -20.85 18.50 -4.75
CA PRO A 787 -22.23 18.83 -5.10
C PRO A 787 -22.87 19.78 -4.06
N SER A 788 -23.86 20.57 -4.47
CA SER A 788 -24.50 21.54 -3.58
C SER A 788 -25.44 20.88 -2.57
N MET A 789 -25.22 21.14 -1.28
CA MET A 789 -26.11 20.70 -0.20
C MET A 789 -27.48 21.39 -0.30
N LYS A 790 -27.53 22.62 -0.82
CA LYS A 790 -28.78 23.36 -1.09
C LYS A 790 -29.66 22.62 -2.10
N GLU A 791 -29.07 22.16 -3.20
CA GLU A 791 -29.79 21.41 -4.23
C GLU A 791 -30.24 20.04 -3.73
N PHE A 792 -29.37 19.34 -3.00
CA PHE A 792 -29.71 18.07 -2.37
C PHE A 792 -30.85 18.22 -1.36
N ALA A 793 -30.84 19.27 -0.53
CA ALA A 793 -31.91 19.52 0.43
C ALA A 793 -33.28 19.76 -0.24
N ARG A 794 -33.31 20.48 -1.37
CA ARG A 794 -34.54 20.65 -2.17
C ARG A 794 -35.04 19.32 -2.70
N TYR A 795 -34.16 18.51 -3.27
CA TYR A 795 -34.48 17.18 -3.75
C TYR A 795 -35.08 16.33 -2.62
N MET A 796 -34.43 16.28 -1.46
CA MET A 796 -34.91 15.48 -0.32
C MET A 796 -36.26 15.93 0.22
N ASN A 797 -36.55 17.24 0.19
CA ASN A 797 -37.86 17.75 0.60
C ASN A 797 -38.97 17.38 -0.41
N GLN A 798 -38.68 17.40 -1.72
CA GLN A 798 -39.61 16.90 -2.74
C GLN A 798 -39.78 15.37 -2.65
N TYR A 799 -38.69 14.64 -2.41
CA TYR A 799 -38.68 13.20 -2.21
C TYR A 799 -39.57 12.81 -1.02
N LYS A 800 -39.41 13.50 0.11
CA LYS A 800 -40.27 13.36 1.29
C LYS A 800 -41.74 13.59 0.95
N GLN A 801 -42.08 14.66 0.23
CA GLN A 801 -43.47 14.93 -0.15
C GLN A 801 -44.11 13.79 -0.97
N ARG A 802 -43.32 13.10 -1.81
CA ARG A 802 -43.81 12.02 -2.68
C ARG A 802 -43.84 10.65 -2.01
N LYS A 803 -42.87 10.35 -1.13
CA LYS A 803 -42.57 8.99 -0.67
C LYS A 803 -42.74 8.75 0.84
N LEU A 804 -43.01 9.79 1.63
CA LEU A 804 -43.17 9.63 3.09
C LEU A 804 -44.33 8.69 3.45
N GLU A 805 -45.44 8.73 2.74
CA GLU A 805 -46.57 7.82 3.01
C GLU A 805 -46.23 6.36 2.70
N ASP A 806 -45.42 6.10 1.65
CA ASP A 806 -44.91 4.76 1.36
C ASP A 806 -44.01 4.26 2.51
N ALA A 807 -43.15 5.15 3.03
CA ALA A 807 -42.27 4.84 4.14
C ALA A 807 -43.04 4.53 5.42
N ILE A 808 -44.10 5.29 5.72
CA ILE A 808 -45.01 5.05 6.84
C ILE A 808 -45.64 3.66 6.70
N ARG A 809 -46.29 3.36 5.57
CA ARG A 809 -46.96 2.06 5.37
C ARG A 809 -46.00 0.88 5.47
N MET A 810 -44.81 1.00 4.89
CA MET A 810 -43.80 -0.05 4.91
C MET A 810 -43.26 -0.27 6.34
N VAL A 811 -42.90 0.79 7.06
CA VAL A 811 -42.44 0.67 8.46
C VAL A 811 -43.55 0.14 9.35
N GLU A 812 -44.79 0.62 9.22
CA GLU A 812 -45.95 0.09 9.95
C GLU A 812 -46.07 -1.42 9.76
N SER A 813 -46.01 -1.91 8.52
CA SER A 813 -46.09 -3.36 8.24
C SER A 813 -44.93 -4.16 8.87
N MET A 814 -43.76 -3.54 9.01
CA MET A 814 -42.56 -4.16 9.57
C MET A 814 -42.61 -4.20 11.10
N VAL A 815 -43.06 -3.13 11.76
CA VAL A 815 -43.01 -2.98 13.22
C VAL A 815 -44.31 -3.38 13.91
N GLN A 816 -45.46 -3.37 13.24
CA GLN A 816 -46.75 -3.78 13.81
C GLN A 816 -46.71 -5.19 14.45
N PRO A 817 -46.01 -6.19 13.89
CA PRO A 817 -45.85 -7.49 14.54
C PRO A 817 -45.09 -7.46 15.89
N LEU A 818 -44.33 -6.40 16.18
CA LEU A 818 -43.53 -6.26 17.42
C LEU A 818 -44.36 -5.80 18.63
N ALA A 819 -45.48 -5.11 18.38
CA ALA A 819 -46.22 -4.31 19.38
C ALA A 819 -46.87 -5.09 20.53
N THR A 820 -46.75 -6.43 20.55
CA THR A 820 -47.31 -7.28 21.62
C THR A 820 -46.28 -8.18 22.32
N THR A 821 -45.03 -8.25 21.84
CA THR A 821 -44.16 -9.40 22.16
C THR A 821 -42.64 -9.13 22.16
N ALA A 822 -42.12 -8.03 21.60
CA ALA A 822 -40.67 -7.84 21.41
C ALA A 822 -40.00 -6.91 22.44
N VAL A 823 -40.00 -7.31 23.72
CA VAL A 823 -39.34 -6.57 24.83
C VAL A 823 -38.11 -7.35 25.32
N LEU A 824 -36.93 -6.71 25.34
CA LEU A 824 -35.72 -7.30 25.95
C LEU A 824 -35.88 -7.41 27.47
N GLN A 825 -35.45 -8.54 28.05
CA GLN A 825 -35.21 -8.65 29.49
C GLN A 825 -33.73 -8.46 29.78
N LEU A 826 -33.35 -7.19 29.97
CA LEU A 826 -31.97 -6.86 30.34
C LEU A 826 -31.82 -6.92 31.87
N PRO A 827 -30.80 -7.62 32.38
CA PRO A 827 -30.50 -7.61 33.81
C PRO A 827 -30.24 -6.17 34.28
N GLN A 828 -30.90 -5.76 35.35
CA GLN A 828 -30.69 -4.45 35.95
C GLN A 828 -29.39 -4.45 36.76
N PRO A 829 -28.67 -3.32 36.83
CA PRO A 829 -27.47 -3.21 37.67
C PRO A 829 -27.79 -3.52 39.13
N ASN A 830 -26.95 -4.31 39.81
CA ASN A 830 -27.07 -4.53 41.26
C ASN A 830 -26.79 -3.21 42.02
N GLU A 831 -27.71 -2.76 42.89
CA GLU A 831 -27.58 -1.54 43.71
C GLU A 831 -26.32 -1.52 44.63
N SER A 832 -25.64 -2.66 44.78
CA SER A 832 -24.43 -2.81 45.59
C SER A 832 -23.10 -2.68 44.80
N GLN A 833 -23.13 -2.54 43.48
CA GLN A 833 -21.93 -2.35 42.64
C GLN A 833 -21.56 -0.88 42.42
N GLY A 834 -21.58 -0.09 43.49
CA GLY A 834 -20.78 1.13 43.54
C GLY A 834 -19.30 0.73 43.43
N THR A 835 -18.66 1.03 42.31
CA THR A 835 -17.20 0.95 42.09
C THR A 835 -16.56 -0.41 42.42
N ARG A 836 -16.82 -1.44 41.60
CA ARG A 836 -15.89 -2.58 41.47
C ARG A 836 -15.17 -2.49 40.12
N GLU A 837 -13.84 -2.42 40.16
CA GLU A 837 -12.99 -2.62 38.99
C GLU A 837 -13.14 -4.08 38.52
N VAL A 838 -13.76 -4.27 37.36
CA VAL A 838 -13.86 -5.58 36.69
C VAL A 838 -12.58 -5.77 35.88
N GLY A 839 -11.78 -6.77 36.25
CA GLY A 839 -10.51 -7.13 35.62
C GLY A 839 -10.68 -7.83 34.27
N GLY A 840 -11.00 -7.07 33.23
CA GLY A 840 -10.55 -7.35 31.86
C GLY A 840 -9.41 -6.40 31.54
N GLU A 841 -8.50 -6.75 30.62
CA GLU A 841 -7.41 -5.87 30.17
C GLU A 841 -7.98 -4.49 29.75
N GLN A 842 -7.93 -3.54 30.68
CA GLN A 842 -8.18 -2.14 30.40
C GLN A 842 -6.93 -1.64 29.68
N ASN A 843 -7.09 -1.22 28.43
CA ASN A 843 -6.06 -0.42 27.78
C ASN A 843 -5.74 0.78 28.69
N SER A 844 -4.47 0.89 29.06
CA SER A 844 -3.97 1.81 30.09
C SER A 844 -4.00 3.29 29.70
N SER A 845 -4.82 3.68 28.71
CA SER A 845 -5.02 5.06 28.26
C SER A 845 -6.36 5.67 28.71
N ASP A 846 -7.27 4.90 29.30
CA ASP A 846 -8.63 5.34 29.67
C ASP A 846 -8.80 5.67 31.17
N GLN A 847 -7.72 6.10 31.83
CA GLN A 847 -7.79 6.56 33.22
C GLN A 847 -8.37 7.98 33.31
N GLY A 848 -9.69 8.08 33.12
CA GLY A 848 -10.46 9.26 33.50
C GLY A 848 -11.69 9.50 32.61
N PHE A 849 -12.88 9.20 33.17
CA PHE A 849 -14.21 9.71 32.76
C PHE A 849 -15.12 8.90 31.81
N ASP A 850 -14.98 7.59 31.67
CA ASP A 850 -16.03 6.74 31.05
C ASP A 850 -16.85 5.92 32.07
N SER A 851 -17.62 6.61 32.94
CA SER A 851 -18.45 5.94 33.95
C SER A 851 -19.85 5.54 33.47
N THR A 852 -20.25 5.96 32.26
CA THR A 852 -21.65 5.81 31.78
C THR A 852 -21.83 4.66 30.81
N TYR A 853 -20.84 4.38 29.96
CA TYR A 853 -20.88 3.27 29.00
C TYR A 853 -19.79 2.24 29.28
N LEU A 854 -20.00 1.01 28.81
CA LEU A 854 -18.99 -0.04 28.78
C LEU A 854 -18.88 -0.50 27.33
N ARG A 855 -17.71 -0.32 26.73
CA ARG A 855 -17.37 -0.78 25.38
C ARG A 855 -16.51 -2.04 25.49
N LEU A 856 -16.98 -3.11 24.86
CA LEU A 856 -16.36 -4.42 24.90
C LEU A 856 -16.03 -4.83 23.47
N ASN A 857 -14.74 -4.99 23.20
CA ASN A 857 -14.29 -5.59 21.95
C ASN A 857 -14.40 -7.11 22.06
N ALA A 858 -14.55 -7.80 20.93
CA ALA A 858 -14.53 -9.26 20.87
C ALA A 858 -13.25 -9.77 20.17
N PRO A 859 -12.04 -9.52 20.73
CA PRO A 859 -10.77 -9.82 20.04
C PRO A 859 -10.57 -11.33 19.78
N ASP A 860 -11.20 -12.18 20.58
CA ASP A 860 -11.04 -13.64 20.49
C ASP A 860 -11.73 -14.27 19.25
N VAL A 861 -12.53 -13.49 18.51
CA VAL A 861 -13.26 -13.96 17.34
C VAL A 861 -12.80 -13.21 16.10
N ILE A 862 -11.96 -13.85 15.30
CA ILE A 862 -11.45 -13.30 14.05
C ILE A 862 -12.38 -13.70 12.91
N ILE A 863 -12.92 -12.72 12.21
CA ILE A 863 -13.68 -12.89 10.97
C ILE A 863 -12.94 -12.09 9.90
N ARG A 864 -12.38 -12.75 8.89
CA ARG A 864 -11.75 -12.01 7.78
C ARG A 864 -12.84 -11.35 6.95
N LYS A 865 -12.60 -10.12 6.50
CA LYS A 865 -13.54 -9.39 5.64
C LYS A 865 -13.83 -10.16 4.36
N ALA A 866 -12.83 -10.83 3.80
CA ALA A 866 -12.98 -11.70 2.63
C ALA A 866 -13.92 -12.89 2.88
N ASP A 867 -13.88 -13.50 4.07
CA ASP A 867 -14.77 -14.62 4.41
C ASP A 867 -16.22 -14.15 4.54
N LEU A 868 -16.44 -12.98 5.16
CA LEU A 868 -17.77 -12.34 5.24
C LEU A 868 -18.32 -12.01 3.84
N ASP A 869 -17.49 -11.43 2.97
CA ASP A 869 -17.87 -11.10 1.60
C ASP A 869 -18.16 -12.35 0.76
N ALA A 870 -17.35 -13.40 0.91
CA ALA A 870 -17.56 -14.68 0.25
C ALA A 870 -18.86 -15.35 0.72
N ALA A 871 -19.15 -15.31 2.02
CA ALA A 871 -20.41 -15.81 2.56
C ALA A 871 -21.60 -15.01 2.04
N ALA A 872 -21.52 -13.68 2.00
CA ALA A 872 -22.58 -12.83 1.45
C ALA A 872 -22.83 -13.12 -0.03
N ALA A 873 -21.76 -13.27 -0.82
CA ALA A 873 -21.84 -13.62 -2.25
C ALA A 873 -22.47 -15.00 -2.48
N ARG A 874 -22.03 -16.01 -1.71
CA ARG A 874 -22.61 -17.37 -1.74
C ARG A 874 -24.11 -17.33 -1.41
N LEU A 875 -24.49 -16.60 -0.37
CA LEU A 875 -25.87 -16.48 0.10
C LEU A 875 -26.71 -15.44 -0.69
N ARG A 876 -26.15 -14.87 -1.77
CA ARG A 876 -26.79 -13.84 -2.62
C ARG A 876 -27.41 -12.70 -1.82
N CYS A 877 -26.66 -12.19 -0.85
CA CYS A 877 -27.06 -11.07 -0.01
C CYS A 877 -25.92 -10.07 0.17
N THR A 878 -26.11 -9.08 1.03
CA THR A 878 -25.06 -8.10 1.35
C THR A 878 -24.38 -8.45 2.67
N PRO A 879 -23.10 -8.08 2.89
CA PRO A 879 -22.45 -8.23 4.19
C PRO A 879 -23.25 -7.63 5.35
N SER A 880 -23.90 -6.47 5.12
CA SER A 880 -24.81 -5.85 6.09
C SER A 880 -25.98 -6.75 6.49
N THR A 881 -26.53 -7.52 5.55
CA THR A 881 -27.59 -8.49 5.84
C THR A 881 -27.14 -9.57 6.81
N LEU A 882 -25.92 -10.09 6.67
CA LEU A 882 -25.38 -11.09 7.59
C LEU A 882 -25.15 -10.53 8.99
N VAL A 883 -24.70 -9.27 9.11
CA VAL A 883 -24.59 -8.60 10.40
C VAL A 883 -25.97 -8.39 11.04
N TYR A 884 -26.97 -7.91 10.29
CA TYR A 884 -28.33 -7.75 10.81
C TYR A 884 -28.96 -9.10 11.19
N ALA A 885 -28.66 -10.18 10.47
CA ALA A 885 -29.08 -11.54 10.82
C ALA A 885 -28.43 -12.02 12.12
N ALA A 886 -27.11 -11.88 12.27
CA ALA A 886 -26.39 -12.23 13.50
C ALA A 886 -26.95 -11.46 14.71
N TRP A 887 -27.21 -10.17 14.53
CA TRP A 887 -27.82 -9.33 15.56
C TRP A 887 -29.23 -9.77 15.92
N SER A 888 -30.03 -10.15 14.91
CA SER A 888 -31.39 -10.67 15.10
C SER A 888 -31.39 -11.96 15.92
N LEU A 889 -30.48 -12.90 15.63
CA LEU A 889 -30.31 -14.14 16.38
C LEU A 889 -29.94 -13.86 17.84
N PHE A 890 -28.98 -12.96 18.05
CA PHE A 890 -28.56 -12.56 19.40
C PHE A 890 -29.72 -11.94 20.18
N LEU A 891 -30.40 -10.94 19.63
CA LEU A 891 -31.53 -10.30 20.30
C LEU A 891 -32.67 -11.28 20.60
N ARG A 892 -32.90 -12.25 19.70
CA ARG A 892 -33.88 -13.32 19.93
C ARG A 892 -33.51 -14.18 21.14
N SER A 893 -32.22 -14.44 21.35
CA SER A 893 -31.73 -15.26 22.47
C SER A 893 -31.94 -14.60 23.85
N ILE A 894 -32.05 -13.28 23.91
CA ILE A 894 -32.20 -12.49 25.15
C ILE A 894 -33.58 -11.80 25.28
N SER A 895 -34.53 -12.14 24.40
CA SER A 895 -35.92 -11.68 24.45
C SER A 895 -36.81 -12.65 25.26
N THR A 896 -37.96 -12.18 25.75
CA THR A 896 -38.88 -12.99 26.57
C THR A 896 -39.35 -14.30 25.89
N PRO A 897 -39.73 -15.35 26.64
CA PRO A 897 -40.33 -16.56 26.08
C PRO A 897 -41.61 -16.29 25.30
N ASP A 898 -42.41 -15.32 25.74
CA ASP A 898 -43.64 -14.87 25.08
C ASP A 898 -43.39 -14.01 23.82
N CYS A 899 -42.12 -13.74 23.51
CA CYS A 899 -41.72 -13.05 22.30
C CYS A 899 -42.05 -13.93 21.08
N GLN A 900 -43.20 -13.68 20.45
CA GLN A 900 -43.60 -14.26 19.17
C GLN A 900 -42.52 -13.97 18.14
N ASP A 901 -41.68 -14.97 17.82
CA ASP A 901 -40.80 -15.14 16.66
C ASP A 901 -40.32 -13.88 15.92
N ALA A 902 -40.12 -12.74 16.56
CA ALA A 902 -39.86 -11.45 15.91
C ALA A 902 -39.00 -10.57 16.80
N VAL A 903 -38.00 -9.95 16.19
CA VAL A 903 -37.09 -9.03 16.86
C VAL A 903 -37.05 -7.73 16.08
N GLY A 904 -36.93 -6.63 16.81
CA GLY A 904 -36.80 -5.28 16.26
C GLY A 904 -35.59 -4.56 16.83
N PHE A 905 -34.91 -3.77 16.02
CA PHE A 905 -33.82 -2.89 16.43
C PHE A 905 -33.67 -1.75 15.43
N ARG A 906 -32.88 -0.74 15.76
CA ARG A 906 -32.57 0.35 14.84
C ARG A 906 -31.33 0.02 14.03
N ILE A 907 -31.34 0.35 12.75
CA ILE A 907 -30.18 0.27 11.88
C ILE A 907 -29.75 1.65 11.40
N SER A 908 -28.44 1.81 11.19
CA SER A 908 -27.88 2.97 10.50
C SER A 908 -27.94 2.76 8.98
N LEU A 909 -28.31 3.81 8.25
CA LEU A 909 -28.42 3.83 6.79
C LEU A 909 -27.62 5.00 6.22
N SER A 910 -27.17 4.88 4.98
CA SER A 910 -26.25 5.85 4.37
C SER A 910 -26.89 7.20 4.02
N GLY A 911 -28.21 7.24 3.78
CA GLY A 911 -28.90 8.37 3.16
C GLY A 911 -28.54 8.61 1.69
N ARG A 912 -27.77 7.70 1.06
CA ARG A 912 -27.16 7.87 -0.27
C ARG A 912 -27.66 6.86 -1.31
N THR A 913 -28.66 6.05 -0.97
CA THR A 913 -29.29 5.13 -1.93
C THR A 913 -30.39 5.80 -2.77
N VAL A 914 -30.70 7.07 -2.49
CA VAL A 914 -31.64 7.90 -3.26
C VAL A 914 -31.14 8.17 -4.68
N SER A 915 -32.07 8.34 -5.61
CA SER A 915 -31.76 8.57 -7.03
C SER A 915 -31.40 10.04 -7.33
N TRP A 916 -30.32 10.54 -6.72
CA TRP A 916 -29.77 11.88 -6.94
C TRP A 916 -28.35 11.81 -7.51
N ASP A 917 -28.02 12.71 -8.44
CA ASP A 917 -26.71 12.69 -9.12
C ASP A 917 -25.58 13.03 -8.16
N LYS A 918 -24.46 12.28 -8.20
CA LYS A 918 -23.27 12.47 -7.34
C LYS A 918 -23.52 12.40 -5.82
N VAL A 919 -24.61 11.74 -5.38
CA VAL A 919 -25.00 11.63 -3.96
C VAL A 919 -23.92 11.03 -3.05
N ASP A 920 -23.06 10.16 -3.59
CA ASP A 920 -21.92 9.56 -2.89
C ASP A 920 -20.83 10.58 -2.51
N SER A 921 -20.73 11.69 -3.25
CA SER A 921 -19.76 12.76 -3.03
C SER A 921 -20.32 13.97 -2.27
N VAL A 922 -21.59 13.93 -1.85
CA VAL A 922 -22.20 15.00 -1.05
C VAL A 922 -21.57 15.01 0.34
N VAL A 923 -21.01 16.16 0.71
CA VAL A 923 -20.54 16.45 2.06
C VAL A 923 -21.67 17.13 2.82
N GLY A 924 -22.23 16.40 3.79
CA GLY A 924 -23.42 16.76 4.53
C GLY A 924 -23.79 15.67 5.54
N CYS A 925 -24.73 15.96 6.43
CA CYS A 925 -25.40 14.93 7.24
C CYS A 925 -26.47 14.24 6.40
N LEU A 926 -26.17 13.03 5.90
CA LEU A 926 -27.11 12.24 5.11
C LEU A 926 -27.54 10.98 5.86
N THR A 927 -26.71 10.46 6.79
CA THR A 927 -26.99 9.24 7.56
C THR A 927 -28.39 9.21 8.15
N ASP A 928 -29.20 8.29 7.66
CA ASP A 928 -30.53 8.03 8.17
C ASP A 928 -30.49 6.88 9.19
N SER A 929 -31.56 6.68 9.95
CA SER A 929 -31.70 5.47 10.75
C SER A 929 -33.16 5.07 10.84
N GLY A 930 -33.42 3.82 10.47
CA GLY A 930 -34.75 3.25 10.40
C GLY A 930 -34.95 2.11 11.40
N PRO A 931 -36.19 1.85 11.82
CA PRO A 931 -36.53 0.62 12.52
C PRO A 931 -36.40 -0.56 11.56
N PHE A 932 -35.71 -1.61 11.99
CA PHE A 932 -35.63 -2.90 11.32
C PHE A 932 -36.32 -3.94 12.17
N ALA A 933 -37.11 -4.81 11.54
CA ALA A 933 -37.68 -5.97 12.19
C ALA A 933 -37.61 -7.19 11.28
N THR A 934 -37.37 -8.35 11.89
CA THR A 934 -37.42 -9.63 11.19
C THR A 934 -37.99 -10.70 12.10
N ARG A 935 -38.53 -11.76 11.49
CA ARG A 935 -38.97 -12.93 12.23
C ARG A 935 -37.83 -13.91 12.44
N VAL A 936 -37.72 -14.52 13.62
CA VAL A 936 -36.72 -15.52 13.98
C VAL A 936 -37.40 -16.70 14.71
N PRO A 937 -38.04 -17.63 13.96
CA PRO A 937 -38.78 -18.74 14.55
C PRO A 937 -37.87 -19.81 15.15
N LYS A 938 -38.22 -20.31 16.34
CA LYS A 938 -37.48 -21.40 17.02
C LYS A 938 -37.97 -22.79 16.62
N ASP A 939 -39.27 -22.95 16.37
CA ASP A 939 -39.92 -24.26 16.22
C ASP A 939 -40.14 -24.68 14.75
N HIS A 940 -39.66 -23.90 13.78
CA HIS A 940 -39.74 -24.26 12.37
C HIS A 940 -38.59 -25.20 11.99
N THR A 941 -38.85 -26.51 12.02
CA THR A 941 -37.86 -27.56 11.73
C THR A 941 -37.39 -27.60 10.28
N ASP A 942 -38.11 -26.95 9.35
CA ASP A 942 -37.84 -27.06 7.91
C ASP A 942 -37.27 -25.75 7.32
N LEU A 943 -37.16 -24.67 8.11
CA LEU A 943 -36.63 -23.40 7.61
C LEU A 943 -35.10 -23.42 7.61
N THR A 944 -34.50 -23.34 6.43
CA THR A 944 -33.05 -23.25 6.30
C THR A 944 -32.55 -21.85 6.65
N ILE A 945 -31.28 -21.75 7.02
CA ILE A 945 -30.58 -20.48 7.23
C ILE A 945 -30.59 -19.65 5.95
N TYR A 946 -30.41 -20.30 4.79
CA TYR A 946 -30.44 -19.63 3.49
C TYR A 946 -31.78 -18.93 3.24
N ASP A 947 -32.89 -19.66 3.41
CA ASP A 947 -34.24 -19.12 3.21
C ASP A 947 -34.55 -17.98 4.20
N TRP A 948 -34.09 -18.11 5.43
CA TRP A 948 -34.25 -17.08 6.44
C TRP A 948 -33.41 -15.83 6.13
N ILE A 949 -32.14 -15.98 5.75
CA ILE A 949 -31.28 -14.87 5.34
C ILE A 949 -31.86 -14.14 4.12
N ALA A 950 -32.46 -14.86 3.17
CA ALA A 950 -33.16 -14.24 2.04
C ALA A 950 -34.33 -13.34 2.51
N GLN A 951 -35.06 -13.72 3.57
CA GLN A 951 -36.09 -12.88 4.18
C GLN A 951 -35.50 -11.65 4.86
N VAL A 952 -34.41 -11.81 5.62
CA VAL A 952 -33.67 -10.69 6.23
C VAL A 952 -33.17 -9.75 5.13
N HIS A 953 -32.66 -10.28 4.03
CA HIS A 953 -32.17 -9.52 2.89
C HIS A 953 -33.29 -8.69 2.25
N LYS A 954 -34.45 -9.32 2.02
CA LYS A 954 -35.64 -8.63 1.49
C LYS A 954 -36.09 -7.48 2.39
N SER A 955 -36.17 -7.69 3.70
CA SER A 955 -36.49 -6.61 4.66
C SER A 955 -35.45 -5.50 4.64
N THR A 956 -34.17 -5.85 4.51
CA THR A 956 -33.07 -4.88 4.38
C THR A 956 -33.25 -4.02 3.13
N LEU A 957 -33.51 -4.63 1.97
CA LEU A 957 -33.69 -3.91 0.71
C LEU A 957 -34.93 -3.00 0.70
N ASN A 958 -36.02 -3.41 1.36
CA ASN A 958 -37.19 -2.56 1.53
C ASN A 958 -36.83 -1.28 2.30
N LEU A 959 -35.97 -1.36 3.33
CA LEU A 959 -35.50 -0.18 4.04
C LEU A 959 -34.57 0.69 3.18
N PHE A 960 -33.75 0.09 2.31
CA PHE A 960 -32.89 0.89 1.43
C PHE A 960 -33.71 1.64 0.38
N GLU A 961 -34.89 1.16 0.01
CA GLU A 961 -35.75 1.80 -1.01
C GLU A 961 -36.23 3.19 -0.60
N LEU A 962 -36.39 3.43 0.71
CA LEU A 962 -36.92 4.67 1.26
C LEU A 962 -35.92 5.36 2.21
N ASP A 963 -34.63 5.07 2.03
CA ASP A 963 -33.51 5.71 2.72
C ASP A 963 -33.59 7.25 2.64
N GLY A 964 -33.18 7.92 3.71
CA GLY A 964 -33.26 9.37 3.86
C GLY A 964 -34.61 9.92 4.34
N LEU A 965 -35.63 9.07 4.56
CA LEU A 965 -36.96 9.46 5.03
C LEU A 965 -37.30 9.01 6.46
N TYR A 966 -36.54 8.11 7.08
CA TYR A 966 -36.95 7.49 8.33
C TYR A 966 -36.98 8.48 9.50
N GLN A 967 -36.10 9.48 9.49
CA GLN A 967 -36.18 10.61 10.44
C GLN A 967 -37.42 11.51 10.27
N ALA A 968 -38.15 11.42 9.14
CA ALA A 968 -39.40 12.15 8.93
C ALA A 968 -40.65 11.39 9.40
N LEU A 969 -40.51 10.14 9.85
CA LEU A 969 -41.65 9.34 10.29
C LEU A 969 -42.32 9.91 11.55
N PRO A 970 -43.62 9.63 11.77
CA PRO A 970 -44.30 9.94 13.02
C PRO A 970 -43.57 9.36 14.23
N LYS A 971 -43.50 10.12 15.34
CA LYS A 971 -42.86 9.66 16.59
C LYS A 971 -43.42 8.32 17.07
N SER A 972 -44.70 8.03 16.85
CA SER A 972 -45.32 6.74 17.22
C SER A 972 -44.67 5.52 16.58
N LEU A 973 -44.02 5.65 15.42
CA LEU A 973 -43.30 4.55 14.76
C LEU A 973 -41.80 4.51 15.09
N LEU A 974 -41.25 5.64 15.58
CA LEU A 974 -39.83 5.78 15.90
C LEU A 974 -39.51 5.58 17.38
N SER A 975 -40.50 5.81 18.25
CA SER A 975 -40.38 5.76 19.70
C SER A 975 -41.58 5.03 20.29
N ASP A 976 -41.52 3.71 20.29
CA ASP A 976 -42.41 2.86 21.08
C ASP A 976 -41.60 2.27 22.26
N PRO A 977 -41.90 2.66 23.51
CA PRO A 977 -41.20 2.14 24.69
C PRO A 977 -41.41 0.63 24.91
N HIS A 978 -42.37 0.02 24.21
CA HIS A 978 -42.65 -1.42 24.23
C HIS A 978 -41.91 -2.20 23.14
N THR A 979 -41.03 -1.54 22.37
CA THR A 979 -40.22 -2.19 21.32
C THR A 979 -38.74 -1.88 21.44
N ASN A 980 -37.92 -2.84 21.03
CA ASN A 980 -36.46 -2.73 21.06
C ASN A 980 -35.88 -1.80 19.97
N THR A 981 -36.70 -1.37 19.00
CA THR A 981 -36.30 -0.44 17.92
C THR A 981 -35.97 0.97 18.42
N THR A 982 -36.29 1.29 19.68
CA THR A 982 -35.99 2.58 20.31
C THR A 982 -34.68 2.54 21.10
N ASN A 983 -34.31 1.39 21.65
CA ASN A 983 -33.27 1.25 22.68
C ASN A 983 -32.05 0.45 22.22
N VAL A 984 -32.10 -0.14 21.03
CA VAL A 984 -31.06 -1.02 20.49
C VAL A 984 -30.61 -0.55 19.12
N LEU A 985 -29.30 -0.41 18.92
CA LEU A 985 -28.70 0.00 17.64
C LEU A 985 -27.79 -1.08 17.07
N CYS A 986 -27.92 -1.38 15.79
CA CYS A 986 -26.87 -2.01 15.01
C CYS A 986 -26.25 -0.97 14.08
N PHE A 987 -24.96 -0.72 14.25
CA PHE A 987 -24.20 0.25 13.49
C PHE A 987 -23.17 -0.45 12.62
N LEU A 988 -23.10 -0.04 11.36
CA LEU A 988 -22.18 -0.58 10.37
C LEU A 988 -21.30 0.55 9.85
N ASN A 989 -19.99 0.39 10.00
CA ASN A 989 -19.01 1.35 9.50
C ASN A 989 -17.80 0.63 8.92
N MET A 990 -17.91 0.18 7.67
CA MET A 990 -16.90 -0.67 7.07
C MET A 990 -15.70 0.10 6.50
N ASP A 991 -15.65 1.43 6.57
CA ASP A 991 -14.52 2.22 6.08
C ASP A 991 -14.35 3.46 6.98
N PRO A 992 -13.50 3.43 8.02
CA PRO A 992 -13.24 4.61 8.82
C PRO A 992 -12.52 5.68 7.97
N PRO A 993 -12.68 6.98 8.31
CA PRO A 993 -11.94 8.07 7.67
C PRO A 993 -10.46 7.98 8.07
N SER A 994 -9.72 7.06 7.47
CA SER A 994 -8.28 6.89 7.67
C SER A 994 -7.56 7.14 6.36
N THR A 995 -6.62 8.07 6.40
CA THR A 995 -5.66 8.29 5.32
C THR A 995 -4.30 7.73 5.76
N PRO A 996 -3.35 7.48 4.85
CA PRO A 996 -2.03 6.99 5.26
C PRO A 996 -1.24 7.97 6.16
N HIS A 997 -1.73 9.20 6.37
CA HIS A 997 -1.02 10.24 7.12
C HIS A 997 -1.56 10.46 8.54
N TRP A 998 -2.80 10.06 8.83
CA TRP A 998 -3.49 10.38 10.08
C TRP A 998 -4.04 9.12 10.76
N SER A 999 -3.80 8.97 12.05
CA SER A 999 -4.60 8.08 12.90
C SER A 999 -5.79 8.85 13.43
N TYR A 1000 -7.00 8.31 13.30
CA TYR A 1000 -8.24 8.95 13.75
C TYR A 1000 -8.91 8.14 14.86
N ALA A 1001 -9.32 8.81 15.93
CA ALA A 1001 -10.10 8.22 17.02
C ALA A 1001 -11.34 9.09 17.30
N GLU A 1002 -12.54 8.49 17.24
CA GLU A 1002 -13.80 9.18 17.52
C GLU A 1002 -14.37 8.76 18.88
N THR A 1003 -14.92 9.72 19.61
CA THR A 1003 -15.44 9.53 20.97
C THR A 1003 -16.94 9.83 21.05
N GLN A 1004 -17.67 9.63 19.95
CA GLN A 1004 -19.10 9.88 19.88
C GLN A 1004 -19.84 9.09 20.97
N LYS A 1005 -20.83 9.74 21.59
CA LYS A 1005 -21.74 9.12 22.56
C LYS A 1005 -23.08 8.79 21.89
N HIS A 1006 -23.56 7.57 22.09
CA HIS A 1006 -24.90 7.16 21.64
C HIS A 1006 -25.86 7.03 22.81
N VAL A 1007 -27.17 7.11 22.56
CA VAL A 1007 -28.23 7.16 23.61
C VAL A 1007 -28.96 5.83 23.79
N TYR A 1008 -28.44 4.74 23.22
CA TYR A 1008 -29.05 3.41 23.22
C TYR A 1008 -28.63 2.62 24.47
N HIS A 1009 -29.47 1.68 24.91
CA HIS A 1009 -29.16 0.78 26.04
C HIS A 1009 -28.05 -0.19 25.66
N ILE A 1010 -28.14 -0.74 24.44
CA ILE A 1010 -27.19 -1.67 23.86
C ILE A 1010 -26.97 -1.28 22.38
N SER A 1011 -25.71 -1.22 21.97
CA SER A 1011 -25.32 -1.02 20.57
C SER A 1011 -24.32 -2.09 20.16
N TRP A 1012 -24.41 -2.53 18.91
CA TRP A 1012 -23.39 -3.38 18.30
C TRP A 1012 -22.85 -2.74 17.03
N TYR A 1013 -21.54 -2.49 17.04
CA TYR A 1013 -20.80 -1.92 15.93
C TYR A 1013 -20.05 -3.05 15.23
N ALA A 1014 -20.18 -3.12 13.92
CA ALA A 1014 -19.26 -3.90 13.09
C ALA A 1014 -18.59 -2.96 12.10
N PHE A 1015 -17.25 -3.01 12.07
CA PHE A 1015 -16.40 -2.15 11.26
C PHE A 1015 -15.20 -2.92 10.72
N GLN A 1016 -14.60 -2.39 9.66
CA GLN A 1016 -13.39 -2.98 9.10
C GLN A 1016 -12.17 -2.55 9.92
N ASP A 1017 -11.32 -3.51 10.26
CA ASP A 1017 -10.03 -3.31 10.91
C ASP A 1017 -8.95 -4.12 10.17
N GLY A 1018 -8.16 -3.44 9.34
CA GLY A 1018 -7.27 -4.09 8.38
C GLY A 1018 -8.02 -5.07 7.47
N ASP A 1019 -7.60 -6.33 7.51
CA ASP A 1019 -8.19 -7.43 6.72
C ASP A 1019 -9.35 -8.13 7.46
N ASN A 1020 -9.65 -7.73 8.69
CA ASN A 1020 -10.63 -8.35 9.57
C ASN A 1020 -11.87 -7.47 9.74
N VAL A 1021 -12.95 -8.09 10.25
CA VAL A 1021 -14.14 -7.42 10.74
C VAL A 1021 -14.03 -7.35 12.26
N ALA A 1022 -13.75 -6.16 12.77
CA ALA A 1022 -13.80 -5.90 14.20
C ALA A 1022 -15.23 -5.59 14.62
N THR A 1023 -15.56 -5.96 15.85
CA THR A 1023 -16.86 -5.66 16.43
C THR A 1023 -16.72 -5.11 17.83
N GLN A 1024 -17.57 -4.14 18.16
CA GLN A 1024 -17.64 -3.55 19.48
C GLN A 1024 -19.06 -3.62 20.01
N PHE A 1025 -19.20 -4.10 21.23
CA PHE A 1025 -20.46 -4.17 21.96
C PHE A 1025 -20.46 -3.06 23.02
N GLU A 1026 -21.39 -2.12 22.92
CA GLU A 1026 -21.49 -0.97 23.82
C GLU A 1026 -22.78 -1.07 24.63
N ILE A 1027 -22.69 -0.86 25.95
CA ILE A 1027 -23.86 -0.86 26.84
C ILE A 1027 -23.87 0.34 27.78
N GLN A 1028 -25.05 0.77 28.20
CA GLN A 1028 -25.22 1.81 29.21
C GLN A 1028 -25.19 1.23 30.62
N ARG A 1029 -24.09 1.46 31.38
CA ARG A 1029 -23.85 0.89 32.71
C ARG A 1029 -24.93 1.21 33.75
N GLN A 1030 -25.66 2.31 33.55
CA GLN A 1030 -26.76 2.71 34.43
C GLN A 1030 -28.07 1.94 34.19
N ARG A 1031 -28.19 1.24 33.05
CA ARG A 1031 -29.43 0.56 32.63
C ARG A 1031 -29.28 -0.95 32.48
N VAL A 1032 -28.05 -1.45 32.38
CA VAL A 1032 -27.74 -2.86 32.12
C VAL A 1032 -26.59 -3.32 33.02
N ASP A 1033 -26.70 -4.50 33.59
CA ASP A 1033 -25.65 -5.14 34.39
C ASP A 1033 -24.37 -5.37 33.57
N ALA A 1034 -23.23 -4.92 34.12
CA ALA A 1034 -21.95 -4.95 33.42
C ALA A 1034 -21.36 -6.37 33.33
N ASP A 1035 -21.49 -7.18 34.37
CA ASP A 1035 -20.95 -8.55 34.41
C ASP A 1035 -21.67 -9.44 33.38
N TRP A 1036 -22.99 -9.30 33.28
CA TRP A 1036 -23.77 -9.93 32.23
C TRP A 1036 -23.29 -9.49 30.84
N ALA A 1037 -23.11 -8.19 30.60
CA ALA A 1037 -22.66 -7.69 29.32
C ALA A 1037 -21.27 -8.22 28.92
N VAL A 1038 -20.33 -8.31 29.87
CA VAL A 1038 -19.02 -8.96 29.64
C VAL A 1038 -19.20 -10.42 29.22
N SER A 1039 -20.09 -11.17 29.88
CA SER A 1039 -20.30 -12.58 29.57
C SER A 1039 -20.88 -12.85 28.18
N ILE A 1040 -21.61 -11.89 27.59
CA ILE A 1040 -22.31 -12.04 26.32
C ILE A 1040 -21.78 -11.20 25.16
N ALA A 1041 -20.85 -10.27 25.39
CA ALA A 1041 -20.38 -9.30 24.39
C ALA A 1041 -19.82 -9.94 23.11
N SER A 1042 -19.23 -11.13 23.20
CA SER A 1042 -18.69 -11.88 22.06
C SER A 1042 -19.71 -12.78 21.35
N VAL A 1043 -20.92 -12.94 21.89
CA VAL A 1043 -21.97 -13.80 21.31
C VAL A 1043 -22.42 -13.32 19.92
N PRO A 1044 -22.73 -12.02 19.69
CA PRO A 1044 -23.09 -11.54 18.35
C PRO A 1044 -22.01 -11.83 17.30
N THR A 1045 -20.75 -11.64 17.66
CA THR A 1045 -19.59 -11.89 16.79
C THR A 1045 -19.42 -13.38 16.49
N ARG A 1046 -19.61 -14.25 17.49
CA ARG A 1046 -19.63 -15.71 17.28
C ARG A 1046 -20.78 -16.14 16.38
N LEU A 1047 -21.96 -15.56 16.52
CA LEU A 1047 -23.11 -15.84 15.66
C LEU A 1047 -22.83 -15.40 14.22
N LEU A 1048 -22.20 -14.24 14.02
CA LEU A 1048 -21.76 -13.80 12.70
C LEU A 1048 -20.74 -14.77 12.09
N GLN A 1049 -19.73 -15.19 12.86
CA GLN A 1049 -18.75 -16.18 12.41
C GLN A 1049 -19.42 -17.51 12.05
N ARG A 1050 -20.41 -17.96 12.83
CA ARG A 1050 -21.19 -19.16 12.51
C ARG A 1050 -21.97 -18.99 11.20
N LEU A 1051 -22.63 -17.84 10.98
CA LEU A 1051 -23.35 -17.56 9.72
C LEU A 1051 -22.41 -17.54 8.51
N VAL A 1052 -21.21 -16.96 8.66
CA VAL A 1052 -20.17 -16.96 7.61
C VAL A 1052 -19.79 -18.39 7.21
N ASN A 1053 -19.68 -19.28 8.20
CA ASN A 1053 -19.30 -20.68 8.02
C ASN A 1053 -20.48 -21.64 7.75
N ALA A 1054 -21.73 -21.15 7.75
CA ALA A 1054 -22.91 -22.00 7.64
C ALA A 1054 -23.08 -22.58 6.24
N ASP A 1055 -23.37 -23.88 6.15
CA ASP A 1055 -23.85 -24.51 4.92
C ASP A 1055 -25.27 -24.01 4.59
N GLU A 1056 -25.61 -23.90 3.30
CA GLU A 1056 -26.92 -23.45 2.84
C GLU A 1056 -28.06 -24.36 3.31
N GLY A 1057 -27.79 -25.66 3.48
CA GLY A 1057 -28.76 -26.64 3.95
C GLY A 1057 -28.96 -26.70 5.48
N CYS A 1058 -28.21 -25.90 6.26
CA CYS A 1058 -28.32 -25.91 7.71
C CYS A 1058 -29.68 -25.34 8.16
N LEU A 1059 -30.34 -26.03 9.09
CA LEU A 1059 -31.63 -25.61 9.62
C LEU A 1059 -31.44 -24.48 10.62
N LEU A 1060 -32.35 -23.49 10.59
CA LEU A 1060 -32.31 -22.36 11.52
C LEU A 1060 -32.43 -22.81 12.99
N ALA A 1061 -33.18 -23.89 13.24
CA ALA A 1061 -33.33 -24.47 14.57
C ALA A 1061 -32.00 -24.96 15.17
N ASP A 1062 -31.09 -25.48 14.33
CA ASP A 1062 -29.79 -25.98 14.78
C ASP A 1062 -28.86 -24.86 15.28
N PHE A 1063 -29.10 -23.61 14.88
CA PHE A 1063 -28.31 -22.46 15.33
C PHE A 1063 -28.62 -22.02 16.76
N PHE A 1064 -29.79 -22.42 17.30
CA PHE A 1064 -30.20 -22.13 18.68
C PHE A 1064 -29.68 -23.15 19.69
N ASN A 1065 -29.35 -24.37 19.23
CA ASN A 1065 -28.74 -25.42 20.02
C ASN A 1065 -27.21 -25.25 20.08
#